data_AF-A0A9D8CC93-F1
#
_entry.id   AF-A0A9D8CC93-F1
#
_cell.length_a   1.000
_cell.length_b   1.000
_cell.length_c   1.000
_cell.angle_alpha   90.00
_cell.angle_beta   90.00
_cell.angle_gamma   90.00
#
_symmetry.space_group_name_H-M   'P 1'
#
loop_
_entity.id
_entity.type
_entity.pdbx_description
1 polymer ?
#
loop_
_entity_poly.entity_id
_entity_poly.type
_entity_poly.pdbx_seq_one_letter_code
_entity_poly.pdbx_strand_id
1 'polypeptide(L)'
;MGRRRRRRAHRHPERARPGRRARSDDRRERDRGRVGGAVPRGLPAAVRARGRRVADGLAAAPGRAHRLAAGGDRRSSVSQSRRPGGDGARRLRDLDSVRLAAAAVTGAGRLVGARAMSVAAEILGLRLAGIADEAQARLVRGAVSTLVREGQDCSAALFLADGRMIAEATAIPLLLGCLAPALAETLKRFPTESFRPGERVLFNDPYAGGTHLPDMIAIEPAFLGAQVIGFVAAIMHHQDVGGATPGSLPTEAREIFQEGLRLPPAKFAAGSEAEAALLALILANSRAPEAVRRDLAAQLRAGEIAAARLSELAAEFGADGFRAEADSLIRYSNDLTRAALAELPRGRWRYEDRLDHDGVALDRPVPIVAEVALDGQRMVVDLAGSAPRSQGPINAVRSAVMAAACFGLRVATGAQIPTNAGCYAALELRLPEDSVVNPRFPAAVNARTGTVKAVANAVLGALAEAMPERFPAANAGASLVLALAHGSGRGRRVTAEVVAGGSGAAKDRPGIAGLSTDVGNARNLPAEILEMEAPLRVLRVARRRGSGGEGAQPGGDGVVREYLALDGPIAVTHRGDRHLSRARGLAGGGAGASARTTVLRADGRSEDIPSKAQFALGAGDRLAVETAGGGGHGKRKEP
;
A
#
# COMPACT_ATOMS: atom_id res chain seq x y z
N MET A 1 -13.79 -41.32 44.26
CA MET A 1 -12.68 -41.42 45.24
C MET A 1 -11.69 -40.29 44.95
N GLY A 2 -11.01 -39.58 45.86
CA GLY A 2 -11.24 -39.40 47.31
C GLY A 2 -10.06 -38.75 48.05
N ARG A 3 -10.31 -37.66 48.82
CA ARG A 3 -9.58 -37.19 50.06
C ARG A 3 -8.05 -36.87 49.96
N ARG A 4 -7.44 -35.84 50.56
CA ARG A 4 -7.73 -34.77 51.58
C ARG A 4 -6.79 -33.56 51.26
N ARG A 5 -7.08 -32.26 51.46
CA ARG A 5 -7.56 -31.42 52.61
C ARG A 5 -6.48 -30.91 53.62
N ARG A 6 -6.15 -29.60 53.51
CA ARG A 6 -5.72 -28.55 54.49
C ARG A 6 -5.43 -27.30 53.61
N ARG A 7 -5.79 -26.03 53.84
CA ARG A 7 -6.48 -25.23 54.88
C ARG A 7 -5.71 -24.95 56.20
N ARG A 8 -5.07 -23.77 56.26
CA ARG A 8 -5.04 -22.84 57.41
C ARG A 8 -5.12 -21.38 56.92
N ALA A 9 -4.91 -20.39 57.79
CA ALA A 9 -5.65 -19.12 57.75
C ALA A 9 -5.05 -17.98 58.60
N HIS A 10 -5.61 -16.76 58.44
CA HIS A 10 -5.35 -15.53 59.23
C HIS A 10 -3.96 -14.88 59.05
N ARG A 11 -3.74 -13.55 59.23
CA ARG A 11 -4.60 -12.41 59.67
C ARG A 11 -4.00 -11.06 59.17
N HIS A 12 -4.81 -10.00 59.05
CA HIS A 12 -4.39 -8.57 59.06
C HIS A 12 -4.41 -8.02 60.52
N PRO A 13 -3.64 -6.97 60.89
CA PRO A 13 -3.95 -5.52 60.68
C PRO A 13 -2.79 -4.76 59.97
N GLU A 14 -2.90 -3.56 59.36
CA GLU A 14 -3.28 -2.16 59.76
C GLU A 14 -2.21 -1.30 60.52
N ARG A 15 -1.90 -0.13 59.89
CA ARG A 15 -1.50 1.21 60.40
C ARG A 15 -0.37 1.39 61.46
N ALA A 16 0.60 2.25 61.15
CA ALA A 16 0.77 3.58 61.79
C ALA A 16 1.90 4.48 61.20
N ARG A 17 1.66 5.81 61.20
CA ARG A 17 2.60 6.95 61.22
C ARG A 17 2.42 7.61 62.62
N PRO A 18 3.36 8.39 63.26
CA PRO A 18 3.78 9.70 62.70
C PRO A 18 5.09 10.41 63.18
N GLY A 19 5.51 11.42 62.40
CA GLY A 19 6.06 12.72 62.91
C GLY A 19 7.56 12.83 63.22
N ARG A 20 8.10 14.02 63.58
CA ARG A 20 7.89 15.42 63.09
C ARG A 20 8.91 16.38 63.80
N ARG A 21 9.29 17.51 63.16
CA ARG A 21 10.05 18.69 63.70
C ARG A 21 11.59 18.54 63.87
N ALA A 22 12.42 19.59 63.81
CA ALA A 22 12.30 20.94 63.18
C ALA A 22 13.62 21.77 63.21
N ARG A 23 13.75 22.75 62.28
CA ARG A 23 14.64 23.95 62.29
C ARG A 23 16.16 23.69 62.14
N SER A 24 17.00 24.67 61.74
CA SER A 24 16.82 26.14 61.63
C SER A 24 17.38 26.81 60.35
N ASP A 25 16.80 27.99 60.08
CA ASP A 25 17.22 29.23 59.38
C ASP A 25 18.62 29.38 58.72
N ASP A 26 18.66 30.05 57.56
CA ASP A 26 19.05 31.49 57.48
C ASP A 26 18.39 32.22 56.27
N ARG A 27 18.72 33.50 56.02
CA ARG A 27 17.87 34.51 55.34
C ARG A 27 18.55 35.35 54.23
N ARG A 28 17.68 36.11 53.52
CA ARG A 28 17.83 37.45 52.86
C ARG A 28 17.53 37.43 51.34
N GLU A 29 16.41 38.03 50.92
CA GLU A 29 16.26 39.39 50.32
C GLU A 29 16.65 39.43 48.84
N ARG A 30 15.71 39.55 47.88
CA ARG A 30 14.89 40.73 47.50
C ARG A 30 15.72 41.88 46.89
N ASP A 31 15.48 42.19 45.61
CA ASP A 31 14.70 43.39 45.27
C ASP A 31 14.02 43.28 43.87
N ARG A 32 13.41 44.38 43.39
CA ARG A 32 12.57 44.54 42.20
C ARG A 32 13.28 45.35 41.10
N GLY A 33 12.84 45.18 39.85
CA GLY A 33 13.21 46.08 38.74
C GLY A 33 12.26 45.97 37.55
N ARG A 34 11.82 47.11 37.02
CA ARG A 34 11.00 47.24 35.80
C ARG A 34 11.41 48.54 35.09
N VAL A 35 11.05 48.70 33.81
CA VAL A 35 11.51 49.79 32.89
C VAL A 35 12.98 49.61 32.46
N GLY A 36 13.40 49.86 31.22
CA GLY A 36 12.63 50.05 29.98
C GLY A 36 13.29 51.01 28.96
N GLY A 37 13.27 50.65 27.67
CA GLY A 37 13.42 51.58 26.54
C GLY A 37 14.76 51.57 25.77
N ALA A 38 14.71 52.29 24.64
CA ALA A 38 15.80 52.71 23.74
C ALA A 38 16.40 51.70 22.72
N VAL A 39 16.82 52.28 21.59
CA VAL A 39 17.35 51.69 20.36
C VAL A 39 18.56 52.54 19.91
N PRO A 40 19.58 51.97 19.25
CA PRO A 40 20.36 52.74 18.27
C PRO A 40 20.17 52.22 16.84
N ARG A 41 20.04 53.14 15.88
CA ARG A 41 20.27 52.88 14.44
C ARG A 41 21.73 53.19 14.09
N GLY A 42 22.29 52.51 13.10
CA GLY A 42 23.62 52.83 12.57
C GLY A 42 23.88 52.24 11.18
N LEU A 43 23.71 53.05 10.14
CA LEU A 43 24.33 52.84 8.82
C LEU A 43 25.50 53.82 8.70
N PRO A 44 26.52 53.51 7.90
CA PRO A 44 26.58 54.14 6.58
C PRO A 44 26.86 53.15 5.44
N ALA A 45 26.98 53.64 4.20
CA ALA A 45 26.94 52.82 3.00
C ALA A 45 28.05 53.14 1.98
N ALA A 46 28.18 52.22 1.02
CA ALA A 46 28.76 52.38 -0.33
C ALA A 46 30.26 52.68 -0.50
N VAL A 47 30.95 51.75 -1.18
CA VAL A 47 32.07 52.05 -2.08
C VAL A 47 31.78 51.42 -3.44
N ARG A 48 32.01 52.15 -4.54
CA ARG A 48 32.00 51.63 -5.92
C ARG A 48 33.44 51.41 -6.38
N ALA A 49 33.68 50.36 -7.16
CA ALA A 49 34.88 50.18 -7.98
C ALA A 49 34.50 49.87 -9.44
N ARG A 50 35.42 50.14 -10.39
CA ARG A 50 35.21 50.02 -11.85
C ARG A 50 36.35 49.24 -12.51
N GLY A 51 36.05 48.58 -13.63
CA GLY A 51 37.03 48.14 -14.63
C GLY A 51 37.37 46.65 -14.57
N ARG A 52 37.86 46.02 -15.65
CA ARG A 52 38.11 46.50 -17.04
C ARG A 52 37.86 45.35 -18.04
N ARG A 53 37.87 45.66 -19.35
CA ARG A 53 37.79 44.69 -20.47
C ARG A 53 39.20 44.31 -20.98
N VAL A 54 39.23 43.43 -22.00
CA VAL A 54 40.29 43.15 -23.00
C VAL A 54 41.26 42.01 -22.62
N ALA A 55 41.69 41.11 -23.50
CA ALA A 55 41.14 40.48 -24.74
C ALA A 55 42.11 39.36 -25.20
N ASP A 56 41.98 38.91 -26.47
CA ASP A 56 42.83 37.97 -27.23
C ASP A 56 42.66 36.48 -26.83
N GLY A 57 42.81 35.47 -27.70
CA GLY A 57 43.28 35.36 -29.09
C GLY A 57 44.09 34.05 -29.23
N LEU A 58 44.10 33.27 -30.32
CA LEU A 58 43.60 33.43 -31.69
C LEU A 58 43.56 32.04 -32.43
N ALA A 59 42.95 32.03 -33.62
CA ALA A 59 43.27 31.16 -34.79
C ALA A 59 42.77 29.68 -34.94
N ALA A 60 42.67 29.32 -36.23
CA ALA A 60 42.71 28.00 -36.89
C ALA A 60 41.39 27.24 -37.21
N ALA A 61 41.15 27.09 -38.52
CA ALA A 61 40.26 26.13 -39.20
C ALA A 61 41.18 25.11 -39.97
N PRO A 62 40.74 24.16 -40.87
CA PRO A 62 39.46 24.11 -41.59
C PRO A 62 38.77 22.73 -41.83
N GLY A 63 37.45 22.79 -42.04
CA GLY A 63 36.76 22.29 -43.24
C GLY A 63 36.82 20.81 -43.66
N ARG A 64 35.63 20.21 -43.81
CA ARG A 64 35.23 19.43 -45.00
C ARG A 64 33.71 19.50 -45.18
N ALA A 65 33.24 19.31 -46.41
CA ALA A 65 31.83 19.45 -46.79
C ALA A 65 31.35 18.25 -47.62
N HIS A 66 30.06 17.95 -47.57
CA HIS A 66 29.37 17.17 -48.59
C HIS A 66 28.05 17.85 -48.96
N ARG A 67 27.79 17.98 -50.26
CA ARG A 67 26.49 18.39 -50.83
C ARG A 67 25.73 17.14 -51.25
N LEU A 68 24.43 17.10 -50.95
CA LEU A 68 23.36 16.77 -51.92
C LEU A 68 22.19 17.70 -51.54
N ALA A 69 21.87 18.70 -52.36
CA ALA A 69 21.04 18.64 -53.57
C ALA A 69 19.54 18.81 -53.23
N ALA A 70 18.84 19.67 -53.96
CA ALA A 70 17.54 20.22 -53.54
C ALA A 70 16.53 20.29 -54.68
N GLY A 71 15.25 20.22 -54.32
CA GLY A 71 14.09 20.41 -55.20
C GLY A 71 12.81 19.91 -54.51
N GLY A 72 11.71 20.67 -54.44
CA GLY A 72 11.56 22.08 -54.80
C GLY A 72 10.18 22.62 -54.46
N ASP A 73 10.13 23.94 -54.22
CA ASP A 73 8.98 24.86 -54.35
C ASP A 73 7.61 24.47 -53.74
N ARG A 74 7.15 25.25 -52.73
CA ARG A 74 5.98 26.12 -52.92
C ARG A 74 5.78 27.19 -51.85
N ARG A 75 5.15 28.28 -52.29
CA ARG A 75 5.03 29.59 -51.65
C ARG A 75 4.09 29.63 -50.43
N SER A 76 4.55 30.37 -49.41
CA SER A 76 3.81 31.28 -48.50
C SER A 76 2.27 31.26 -48.41
N SER A 77 1.75 31.27 -47.17
CA SER A 77 0.85 32.32 -46.67
C SER A 77 0.75 32.29 -45.13
N VAL A 78 0.18 33.34 -44.52
CA VAL A 78 0.16 33.58 -43.07
C VAL A 78 -1.22 33.26 -42.49
N SER A 79 -1.25 32.65 -41.30
CA SER A 79 -2.41 32.78 -40.39
C SER A 79 -1.94 32.81 -38.93
N GLN A 80 -2.68 33.50 -38.07
CA GLN A 80 -2.30 33.76 -36.67
C GLN A 80 -3.02 32.85 -35.67
N SER A 81 -2.31 32.54 -34.57
CA SER A 81 -2.80 32.23 -33.22
C SER A 81 -4.24 31.68 -33.04
N ARG A 82 -4.34 30.38 -32.74
CA ARG A 82 -5.39 29.85 -31.83
C ARG A 82 -4.77 28.94 -30.76
N ARG A 83 -5.22 29.09 -29.52
CA ARG A 83 -4.81 28.24 -28.37
C ARG A 83 -5.51 26.88 -28.46
N PRO A 84 -4.83 25.75 -28.25
CA PRO A 84 -5.48 24.48 -27.97
C PRO A 84 -5.89 24.39 -26.48
N GLY A 85 -7.17 24.19 -26.22
CA GLY A 85 -7.67 23.71 -24.94
C GLY A 85 -8.51 22.44 -25.16
N GLY A 86 -8.74 21.65 -24.10
CA GLY A 86 -9.74 20.57 -24.13
C GLY A 86 -9.24 19.12 -24.19
N ASP A 87 -8.07 18.79 -23.64
CA ASP A 87 -7.56 17.39 -23.62
C ASP A 87 -8.22 16.47 -22.56
N GLY A 88 -9.10 17.02 -21.71
CA GLY A 88 -9.78 16.23 -20.66
C GLY A 88 -10.82 15.22 -21.21
N ALA A 89 -11.45 15.52 -22.34
CA ALA A 89 -12.57 14.72 -22.86
C ALA A 89 -12.15 13.40 -23.54
N ARG A 90 -10.89 13.26 -23.94
CA ARG A 90 -10.37 12.01 -24.54
C ARG A 90 -10.11 10.95 -23.47
N ARG A 91 -9.49 11.34 -22.35
CA ARG A 91 -9.04 10.45 -21.26
C ARG A 91 -10.17 9.76 -20.49
N LEU A 92 -11.41 10.27 -20.58
CA LEU A 92 -12.59 9.59 -20.04
C LEU A 92 -12.98 8.36 -20.89
N ARG A 93 -12.86 8.45 -22.22
CA ARG A 93 -13.20 7.34 -23.14
C ARG A 93 -12.31 6.12 -22.96
N ASP A 94 -11.06 6.31 -22.52
CA ASP A 94 -10.14 5.22 -22.25
C ASP A 94 -10.54 4.42 -20.99
N LEU A 95 -11.23 5.03 -20.02
CA LEU A 95 -11.81 4.29 -18.87
C LEU A 95 -13.07 3.52 -19.26
N ASP A 96 -13.92 4.12 -20.11
CA ASP A 96 -15.09 3.43 -20.66
C ASP A 96 -14.69 2.28 -21.61
N SER A 97 -13.55 2.40 -22.32
CA SER A 97 -13.02 1.33 -23.16
C SER A 97 -12.57 0.10 -22.35
N VAL A 98 -12.02 0.30 -21.14
CA VAL A 98 -11.67 -0.80 -20.22
C VAL A 98 -12.94 -1.45 -19.65
N ARG A 99 -13.98 -0.66 -19.33
CA ARG A 99 -15.29 -1.18 -18.92
C ARG A 99 -15.97 -1.99 -20.03
N LEU A 100 -15.91 -1.52 -21.27
CA LEU A 100 -16.41 -2.24 -22.46
C LEU A 100 -15.56 -3.48 -22.79
N ALA A 101 -14.25 -3.47 -22.58
CA ALA A 101 -13.40 -4.65 -22.72
C ALA A 101 -13.73 -5.72 -21.67
N ALA A 102 -14.01 -5.31 -20.42
CA ALA A 102 -14.51 -6.22 -19.37
C ALA A 102 -15.89 -6.81 -19.70
N ALA A 103 -16.71 -6.11 -20.49
CA ALA A 103 -17.95 -6.63 -21.07
C ALA A 103 -17.70 -7.51 -22.31
N ALA A 104 -16.67 -7.25 -23.12
CA ALA A 104 -16.39 -8.00 -24.35
C ALA A 104 -15.80 -9.40 -24.13
N VAL A 105 -15.20 -9.66 -22.95
CA VAL A 105 -14.75 -11.01 -22.54
C VAL A 105 -15.91 -11.82 -21.91
N THR A 106 -17.15 -11.31 -21.92
CA THR A 106 -18.29 -12.03 -21.32
C THR A 106 -18.79 -13.17 -22.20
N GLY A 107 -18.37 -14.38 -21.87
CA GLY A 107 -19.28 -15.51 -21.93
C GLY A 107 -20.41 -15.25 -20.93
N ALA A 108 -21.51 -14.65 -21.40
CA ALA A 108 -22.63 -14.18 -20.57
C ALA A 108 -23.52 -15.32 -20.06
N GLY A 109 -22.91 -16.32 -19.41
CA GLY A 109 -23.62 -17.29 -18.59
C GLY A 109 -24.27 -16.56 -17.42
N ARG A 110 -25.60 -16.47 -17.43
CA ARG A 110 -26.35 -16.05 -16.23
C ARG A 110 -26.08 -17.09 -15.15
N LEU A 111 -25.44 -16.69 -14.04
CA LEU A 111 -25.19 -17.56 -12.89
C LEU A 111 -26.53 -18.08 -12.34
N VAL A 112 -26.87 -19.33 -12.66
CA VAL A 112 -28.19 -19.91 -12.42
C VAL A 112 -28.36 -20.22 -10.93
N GLY A 113 -29.12 -19.38 -10.23
CA GLY A 113 -29.49 -19.61 -8.82
C GLY A 113 -29.58 -18.35 -7.96
N ALA A 114 -28.96 -17.24 -8.36
CA ALA A 114 -29.10 -15.97 -7.64
C ALA A 114 -30.56 -15.46 -7.74
N ARG A 115 -31.11 -14.97 -6.62
CA ARG A 115 -32.41 -14.29 -6.63
C ARG A 115 -32.32 -13.00 -7.46
N ALA A 116 -33.36 -12.69 -8.22
CA ALA A 116 -33.43 -11.46 -9.00
C ALA A 116 -33.31 -10.25 -8.07
N MET A 117 -32.34 -9.38 -8.35
CA MET A 117 -32.14 -8.12 -7.66
C MET A 117 -33.21 -7.11 -8.09
N SER A 118 -33.60 -6.20 -7.18
CA SER A 118 -34.46 -5.06 -7.52
C SER A 118 -33.68 -4.09 -8.42
N VAL A 119 -34.37 -3.43 -9.36
CA VAL A 119 -33.78 -2.33 -10.15
C VAL A 119 -33.27 -1.21 -9.23
N ALA A 120 -33.93 -1.02 -8.08
CA ALA A 120 -33.49 -0.12 -7.00
C ALA A 120 -32.12 -0.52 -6.42
N ALA A 121 -31.89 -1.78 -6.03
CA ALA A 121 -30.61 -2.24 -5.52
C ALA A 121 -29.50 -2.24 -6.60
N GLU A 122 -29.84 -2.47 -7.87
CA GLU A 122 -28.88 -2.36 -8.98
C GLU A 122 -28.39 -0.91 -9.16
N ILE A 123 -29.32 0.05 -9.22
CA ILE A 123 -29.02 1.49 -9.28
C ILE A 123 -28.25 1.93 -8.02
N LEU A 124 -28.67 1.47 -6.84
CA LEU A 124 -28.00 1.76 -5.58
C LEU A 124 -26.56 1.24 -5.58
N GLY A 125 -26.33 0.00 -6.02
CA GLY A 125 -24.99 -0.60 -6.10
C GLY A 125 -24.06 0.15 -7.05
N LEU A 126 -24.55 0.52 -8.23
CA LEU A 126 -23.79 1.34 -9.18
C LEU A 126 -23.45 2.73 -8.62
N ARG A 127 -24.37 3.37 -7.89
CA ARG A 127 -24.13 4.67 -7.26
C ARG A 127 -23.18 4.59 -6.07
N LEU A 128 -23.29 3.55 -5.23
CA LEU A 128 -22.35 3.30 -4.14
C LEU A 128 -20.93 3.03 -4.65
N ALA A 129 -20.77 2.22 -5.70
CA ALA A 129 -19.49 2.02 -6.37
C ALA A 129 -18.94 3.34 -6.94
N GLY A 130 -19.78 4.16 -7.56
CA GLY A 130 -19.42 5.50 -8.03
C GLY A 130 -18.91 6.43 -6.93
N ILE A 131 -19.50 6.41 -5.73
CA ILE A 131 -19.04 7.20 -4.57
C ILE A 131 -17.69 6.68 -4.04
N ALA A 132 -17.49 5.36 -4.01
CA ALA A 132 -16.22 4.76 -3.59
C ALA A 132 -15.09 5.10 -4.58
N ASP A 133 -15.32 4.96 -5.89
CA ASP A 133 -14.37 5.35 -6.94
C ASP A 133 -14.14 6.89 -6.95
N GLU A 134 -15.14 7.72 -6.64
CA GLU A 134 -14.94 9.18 -6.48
C GLU A 134 -14.02 9.48 -5.28
N ALA A 135 -14.23 8.80 -4.14
CA ALA A 135 -13.38 8.93 -2.96
C ALA A 135 -11.93 8.54 -3.29
N GLN A 136 -11.71 7.40 -3.95
CA GLN A 136 -10.39 6.95 -4.39
C GLN A 136 -9.73 7.94 -5.37
N ALA A 137 -10.49 8.47 -6.33
CA ALA A 137 -9.99 9.49 -7.26
C ALA A 137 -9.62 10.79 -6.54
N ARG A 138 -10.31 11.15 -5.44
CA ARG A 138 -9.96 12.31 -4.60
C ARG A 138 -8.71 12.07 -3.75
N LEU A 139 -8.54 10.87 -3.17
CA LEU A 139 -7.34 10.48 -2.43
C LEU A 139 -6.09 10.62 -3.33
N VAL A 140 -6.09 10.00 -4.51
CA VAL A 140 -4.96 10.03 -5.45
C VAL A 140 -4.67 11.43 -6.00
N ARG A 141 -5.70 12.25 -6.28
CA ARG A 141 -5.53 13.62 -6.82
C ARG A 141 -5.13 14.66 -5.76
N GLY A 142 -5.47 14.44 -4.49
CA GLY A 142 -5.13 15.34 -3.39
C GLY A 142 -3.75 15.07 -2.79
N ALA A 143 -3.23 13.86 -2.94
CA ALA A 143 -1.94 13.46 -2.38
C ALA A 143 -0.75 14.13 -3.05
N VAL A 144 0.30 14.40 -2.27
CA VAL A 144 1.58 14.93 -2.71
C VAL A 144 2.69 13.89 -2.71
N SER A 145 2.61 12.87 -1.83
CA SER A 145 3.58 11.78 -1.78
C SER A 145 3.54 10.89 -3.02
N THR A 146 4.70 10.38 -3.43
CA THR A 146 4.85 9.60 -4.68
C THR A 146 4.14 8.25 -4.62
N LEU A 147 4.10 7.61 -3.45
CA LEU A 147 3.39 6.33 -3.22
C LEU A 147 1.89 6.42 -3.53
N VAL A 148 1.24 7.53 -3.14
CA VAL A 148 -0.20 7.71 -3.32
C VAL A 148 -0.52 8.38 -4.66
N ARG A 149 0.25 9.41 -5.05
CA ARG A 149 0.00 10.19 -6.27
C ARG A 149 0.33 9.42 -7.54
N GLU A 150 1.45 8.70 -7.56
CA GLU A 150 1.89 7.88 -8.71
C GLU A 150 1.51 6.41 -8.50
N GLY A 151 1.88 5.84 -7.34
CA GLY A 151 1.66 4.42 -7.03
C GLY A 151 0.20 4.04 -6.75
N GLN A 152 -0.66 4.99 -6.39
CA GLN A 152 -2.06 4.82 -5.98
C GLN A 152 -2.27 4.04 -4.66
N ASP A 153 -1.31 4.07 -3.73
CA ASP A 153 -1.35 3.30 -2.47
C ASP A 153 -2.31 3.89 -1.40
N CYS A 154 -3.60 3.80 -1.72
CA CYS A 154 -4.73 4.19 -0.89
C CYS A 154 -5.99 3.39 -1.31
N SER A 155 -7.02 3.38 -0.47
CA SER A 155 -8.33 2.79 -0.77
C SER A 155 -9.45 3.50 -0.01
N ALA A 156 -10.68 3.40 -0.52
CA ALA A 156 -11.89 3.87 0.14
C ALA A 156 -13.00 2.81 0.09
N ALA A 157 -13.73 2.64 1.19
CA ALA A 157 -14.89 1.74 1.27
C ALA A 157 -16.05 2.38 2.05
N LEU A 158 -17.27 1.96 1.69
CA LEU A 158 -18.53 2.43 2.25
C LEU A 158 -19.17 1.30 3.06
N PHE A 159 -19.77 1.64 4.20
CA PHE A 159 -20.31 0.69 5.17
C PHE A 159 -21.68 1.13 5.68
N LEU A 160 -22.52 0.16 6.05
CA LEU A 160 -23.73 0.39 6.83
C LEU A 160 -23.40 0.76 8.29
N ALA A 161 -24.39 1.32 8.99
CA ALA A 161 -24.34 1.65 10.40
C ALA A 161 -23.99 0.46 11.34
N ASP A 162 -24.06 -0.79 10.87
CA ASP A 162 -23.65 -2.01 11.59
C ASP A 162 -22.26 -2.54 11.20
N GLY A 163 -21.49 -1.77 10.43
CA GLY A 163 -20.11 -2.11 10.05
C GLY A 163 -19.98 -3.06 8.85
N ARG A 164 -21.08 -3.47 8.20
CA ARG A 164 -20.99 -4.29 6.98
C ARG A 164 -20.72 -3.42 5.75
N MET A 165 -19.70 -3.80 4.98
CA MET A 165 -19.27 -3.12 3.76
C MET A 165 -20.32 -3.27 2.65
N ILE A 166 -20.64 -2.16 1.97
CA ILE A 166 -21.62 -2.09 0.86
C ILE A 166 -20.99 -1.72 -0.48
N ALA A 167 -19.83 -1.05 -0.48
CA ALA A 167 -18.98 -0.87 -1.64
C ALA A 167 -17.51 -0.69 -1.23
N GLU A 168 -16.59 -1.01 -2.13
CA GLU A 168 -15.14 -0.83 -1.99
C GLU A 168 -14.60 -0.36 -3.34
N ALA A 169 -13.74 0.65 -3.34
CA ALA A 169 -13.22 1.28 -4.56
C ALA A 169 -12.30 0.34 -5.34
N THR A 170 -12.13 0.59 -6.65
CA THR A 170 -11.18 -0.16 -7.48
C THR A 170 -9.73 0.29 -7.20
N ALA A 171 -9.19 -0.16 -6.07
CA ALA A 171 -7.94 0.30 -5.45
C ALA A 171 -6.83 -0.78 -5.46
N ILE A 172 -5.80 -0.66 -4.61
CA ILE A 172 -4.73 -1.68 -4.51
C ILE A 172 -5.27 -2.94 -3.81
N PRO A 173 -5.13 -4.15 -4.40
CA PRO A 173 -5.74 -5.34 -3.82
C PRO A 173 -5.19 -5.75 -2.43
N LEU A 174 -4.03 -5.24 -2.04
CA LEU A 174 -3.39 -5.31 -0.71
C LEU A 174 -4.25 -4.71 0.43
N LEU A 175 -5.30 -3.98 0.06
CA LEU A 175 -6.23 -3.28 0.94
C LEU A 175 -7.64 -3.89 0.92
N LEU A 176 -7.93 -4.89 0.07
CA LEU A 176 -9.27 -5.49 -0.08
C LEU A 176 -9.78 -6.07 1.24
N GLY A 177 -10.92 -5.54 1.71
CA GLY A 177 -11.56 -5.95 2.95
C GLY A 177 -10.75 -5.67 4.22
N CYS A 178 -9.55 -5.07 4.16
CA CYS A 178 -8.77 -4.76 5.36
C CYS A 178 -9.41 -3.62 6.19
N LEU A 179 -10.23 -2.79 5.53
CA LEU A 179 -11.03 -1.74 6.15
C LEU A 179 -12.19 -2.28 7.02
N ALA A 180 -12.68 -3.51 6.79
CA ALA A 180 -13.76 -4.07 7.57
C ALA A 180 -13.35 -4.42 9.03
N PRO A 181 -12.20 -5.10 9.28
CA PRO A 181 -11.60 -5.18 10.61
C PRO A 181 -11.34 -3.80 11.25
N ALA A 182 -10.84 -2.84 10.48
CA ALA A 182 -10.54 -1.48 10.98
C ALA A 182 -11.80 -0.78 11.53
N LEU A 183 -12.92 -0.83 10.79
CA LEU A 183 -14.20 -0.31 11.27
C LEU A 183 -14.75 -1.14 12.44
N ALA A 184 -14.62 -2.47 12.42
CA ALA A 184 -15.10 -3.33 13.50
C ALA A 184 -14.40 -3.04 14.85
N GLU A 185 -13.08 -2.86 14.88
CA GLU A 185 -12.37 -2.45 16.10
C GLU A 185 -12.71 -1.00 16.51
N THR A 186 -12.96 -0.12 15.55
CA THR A 186 -13.44 1.25 15.81
C THR A 186 -14.79 1.23 16.53
N LEU A 187 -15.76 0.45 16.04
CA LEU A 187 -17.12 0.38 16.60
C LEU A 187 -17.18 -0.30 17.98
N LYS A 188 -16.26 -1.22 18.29
CA LYS A 188 -16.12 -1.75 19.68
C LYS A 188 -15.73 -0.68 20.69
N ARG A 189 -14.99 0.35 20.26
CA ARG A 189 -14.51 1.45 21.13
C ARG A 189 -15.45 2.65 21.11
N PHE A 190 -16.04 2.94 19.96
CA PHE A 190 -16.96 4.04 19.73
C PHE A 190 -18.22 3.46 19.05
N PRO A 191 -19.24 3.04 19.82
CA PRO A 191 -20.49 2.53 19.27
C PRO A 191 -21.13 3.52 18.29
N THR A 192 -21.89 3.02 17.32
CA THR A 192 -22.48 3.82 16.23
C THR A 192 -23.30 5.01 16.75
N GLU A 193 -24.09 4.81 17.79
CA GLU A 193 -24.92 5.82 18.45
C GLU A 193 -24.12 6.86 19.27
N SER A 194 -22.81 6.65 19.45
CA SER A 194 -21.91 7.60 20.12
C SER A 194 -21.43 8.73 19.19
N PHE A 195 -21.57 8.59 17.87
CA PHE A 195 -21.10 9.56 16.89
C PHE A 195 -22.03 10.78 16.76
N ARG A 196 -21.46 11.96 16.50
CA ARG A 196 -22.17 13.22 16.24
C ARG A 196 -21.71 13.83 14.91
N PRO A 197 -22.55 14.61 14.20
CA PRO A 197 -22.14 15.28 12.97
C PRO A 197 -20.86 16.10 13.14
N GLY A 198 -19.89 15.88 12.25
CA GLY A 198 -18.56 16.51 12.31
C GLY A 198 -17.52 15.77 13.17
N GLU A 199 -17.89 14.72 13.93
CA GLU A 199 -16.92 13.80 14.52
C GLU A 199 -16.38 12.79 13.51
N ARG A 200 -15.10 12.42 13.65
CA ARG A 200 -14.38 11.45 12.84
C ARG A 200 -13.34 10.70 13.67
N VAL A 201 -12.79 9.60 13.16
CA VAL A 201 -11.72 8.82 13.83
C VAL A 201 -10.50 8.73 12.91
N LEU A 202 -9.29 8.85 13.47
CA LEU A 202 -8.02 8.60 12.77
C LEU A 202 -7.14 7.64 13.58
N PHE A 203 -6.49 6.67 12.93
CA PHE A 203 -5.53 5.74 13.55
C PHE A 203 -4.63 5.03 12.54
N ASN A 204 -3.63 4.28 13.04
CA ASN A 204 -2.80 3.36 12.24
C ASN A 204 -2.39 2.08 12.98
N ASP A 205 -2.80 1.88 14.24
CA ASP A 205 -2.38 0.72 15.04
C ASP A 205 -2.82 -0.62 14.40
N PRO A 206 -1.89 -1.48 13.96
CA PRO A 206 -2.21 -2.77 13.31
C PRO A 206 -2.86 -3.76 14.27
N TYR A 207 -2.61 -3.61 15.57
CA TYR A 207 -3.23 -4.41 16.62
C TYR A 207 -4.62 -3.86 17.04
N ALA A 208 -5.05 -2.74 16.45
CA ALA A 208 -6.41 -2.20 16.54
C ALA A 208 -7.13 -2.19 15.17
N GLY A 209 -6.79 -3.13 14.28
CA GLY A 209 -7.45 -3.34 12.99
C GLY A 209 -6.80 -2.66 11.78
N GLY A 210 -5.77 -1.82 11.99
CA GLY A 210 -4.90 -1.33 10.91
C GLY A 210 -4.05 -2.43 10.25
N THR A 211 -3.15 -2.05 9.35
CA THR A 211 -2.36 -2.99 8.52
C THR A 211 -0.86 -2.93 8.81
N HIS A 212 -0.27 -1.74 8.77
CA HIS A 212 1.07 -1.39 9.27
C HIS A 212 1.13 0.13 9.52
N LEU A 213 2.12 0.65 10.23
CA LEU A 213 2.10 2.07 10.69
C LEU A 213 2.03 3.16 9.59
N PRO A 214 2.62 3.00 8.39
CA PRO A 214 2.44 3.99 7.32
C PRO A 214 0.99 4.12 6.84
N ASP A 215 0.20 3.04 6.86
CA ASP A 215 -1.22 3.05 6.49
C ASP A 215 -2.04 3.73 7.60
N MET A 216 -2.40 5.01 7.41
CA MET A 216 -3.37 5.68 8.30
C MET A 216 -4.79 5.47 7.77
N ILE A 217 -5.74 5.21 8.68
CA ILE A 217 -7.15 4.97 8.40
C ILE A 217 -7.98 6.09 9.04
N ALA A 218 -8.76 6.79 8.22
CA ALA A 218 -9.77 7.75 8.63
C ALA A 218 -11.17 7.12 8.51
N ILE A 219 -12.01 7.27 9.53
CA ILE A 219 -13.42 6.84 9.56
C ILE A 219 -14.31 8.07 9.68
N GLU A 220 -15.18 8.27 8.70
CA GLU A 220 -16.10 9.41 8.60
C GLU A 220 -17.56 8.90 8.64
N PRO A 221 -18.34 9.20 9.69
CA PRO A 221 -19.76 8.84 9.77
C PRO A 221 -20.64 9.63 8.78
N ALA A 222 -21.56 8.94 8.12
CA ALA A 222 -22.60 9.51 7.26
C ALA A 222 -23.95 9.55 7.99
N PHE A 223 -24.70 10.64 7.86
CA PHE A 223 -25.87 10.95 8.69
C PHE A 223 -27.12 11.26 7.86
N LEU A 224 -28.28 10.78 8.32
CA LEU A 224 -29.59 11.29 7.92
C LEU A 224 -30.24 11.95 9.15
N GLY A 225 -30.25 13.29 9.17
CA GLY A 225 -30.59 14.06 10.37
C GLY A 225 -29.60 13.79 11.50
N ALA A 226 -30.09 13.24 12.62
CA ALA A 226 -29.26 12.85 13.76
C ALA A 226 -28.84 11.37 13.76
N GLN A 227 -29.37 10.55 12.82
CA GLN A 227 -29.10 9.12 12.75
C GLN A 227 -27.88 8.84 11.86
N VAL A 228 -26.92 8.04 12.35
CA VAL A 228 -25.87 7.48 11.49
C VAL A 228 -26.49 6.42 10.57
N ILE A 229 -26.37 6.60 9.26
CA ILE A 229 -26.83 5.63 8.25
C ILE A 229 -25.70 4.72 7.75
N GLY A 230 -24.45 5.14 7.95
CA GLY A 230 -23.28 4.43 7.47
C GLY A 230 -21.97 5.12 7.81
N PHE A 231 -20.87 4.56 7.31
CA PHE A 231 -19.51 5.09 7.47
C PHE A 231 -18.76 5.03 6.15
N VAL A 232 -17.84 5.96 5.95
CA VAL A 232 -16.76 5.86 4.97
C VAL A 232 -15.47 5.56 5.72
N ALA A 233 -14.73 4.56 5.26
CA ALA A 233 -13.35 4.34 5.69
C ALA A 233 -12.40 4.67 4.53
N ALA A 234 -11.40 5.49 4.77
CA ALA A 234 -10.36 5.84 3.81
C ALA A 234 -8.99 5.51 4.39
N ILE A 235 -8.23 4.66 3.70
CA ILE A 235 -6.85 4.27 4.04
C ILE A 235 -5.88 4.91 3.04
N MET A 236 -4.74 5.40 3.53
CA MET A 236 -3.68 6.00 2.72
C MET A 236 -2.31 5.68 3.31
N HIS A 237 -1.35 5.27 2.49
CA HIS A 237 0.03 5.06 2.91
C HIS A 237 0.75 6.40 3.04
N HIS A 238 0.99 6.86 4.26
CA HIS A 238 1.77 8.07 4.55
C HIS A 238 3.27 7.82 4.37
N GLN A 239 3.98 8.77 3.77
CA GLN A 239 5.32 8.52 3.24
C GLN A 239 6.44 8.41 4.30
N ASP A 240 6.22 8.94 5.51
CA ASP A 240 7.12 8.78 6.66
C ASP A 240 6.35 9.09 7.96
N VAL A 241 6.32 8.12 8.88
CA VAL A 241 5.67 8.19 10.21
C VAL A 241 6.69 8.02 11.35
N GLY A 242 7.96 8.35 11.11
CA GLY A 242 9.05 8.18 12.09
C GLY A 242 9.70 6.79 12.05
N GLY A 243 9.96 6.22 13.22
CA GLY A 243 10.61 4.91 13.37
C GLY A 243 12.14 4.95 13.18
N ALA A 244 12.79 3.79 13.14
CA ALA A 244 14.25 3.70 13.05
C ALA A 244 14.81 4.23 11.71
N THR A 245 14.20 3.86 10.59
CA THR A 245 14.70 4.19 9.24
C THR A 245 13.84 5.24 8.51
N PRO A 246 14.40 6.01 7.56
CA PRO A 246 13.64 6.93 6.73
C PRO A 246 12.57 6.23 5.89
N GLY A 247 11.43 6.90 5.70
CA GLY A 247 10.25 6.33 5.06
C GLY A 247 9.47 5.37 5.95
N SER A 248 9.92 5.16 7.20
CA SER A 248 9.35 4.17 8.13
C SER A 248 9.34 2.77 7.53
N LEU A 249 10.47 2.34 6.96
CA LEU A 249 10.60 1.07 6.23
C LEU A 249 11.78 0.22 6.76
N PRO A 250 11.86 -0.09 8.08
CA PRO A 250 13.01 -0.80 8.64
C PRO A 250 13.14 -2.22 8.08
N THR A 251 14.37 -2.71 7.89
CA THR A 251 14.64 -4.08 7.45
C THR A 251 14.84 -5.06 8.60
N GLU A 252 15.17 -4.55 9.80
CA GLU A 252 15.66 -5.34 10.95
C GLU A 252 14.89 -5.05 12.25
N ALA A 253 13.78 -4.31 12.17
CA ALA A 253 12.93 -4.03 13.34
C ALA A 253 12.34 -5.33 13.89
N ARG A 254 12.40 -5.48 15.21
CA ARG A 254 11.95 -6.65 15.98
C ARG A 254 10.61 -6.38 16.67
N GLU A 255 10.41 -5.15 17.12
CA GLU A 255 9.19 -4.69 17.76
C GLU A 255 8.58 -3.50 17.02
N ILE A 256 7.25 -3.38 17.03
CA ILE A 256 6.50 -2.30 16.37
C ILE A 256 6.91 -0.90 16.85
N PHE A 257 7.46 -0.78 18.06
CA PHE A 257 8.01 0.48 18.59
C PHE A 257 9.18 1.05 17.78
N GLN A 258 9.88 0.20 17.02
CA GLN A 258 10.97 0.61 16.14
C GLN A 258 10.48 1.07 14.75
N GLU A 259 9.19 0.90 14.44
CA GLU A 259 8.65 1.08 13.09
C GLU A 259 8.06 2.47 12.84
N GLY A 260 7.61 3.18 13.87
CA GLY A 260 6.97 4.49 13.71
C GLY A 260 6.07 4.92 14.87
N LEU A 261 5.42 6.07 14.69
CA LEU A 261 4.33 6.53 15.52
C LEU A 261 3.13 5.56 15.40
N ARG A 262 2.68 5.02 16.55
CA ARG A 262 1.50 4.16 16.62
C ARG A 262 0.34 4.90 17.30
N LEU A 263 -0.71 5.14 16.53
CA LEU A 263 -1.94 5.81 16.90
C LEU A 263 -3.06 4.77 17.09
N PRO A 264 -3.58 4.58 18.31
CA PRO A 264 -4.83 3.84 18.50
C PRO A 264 -6.04 4.67 18.02
N PRO A 265 -7.21 4.05 17.77
CA PRO A 265 -8.45 4.75 17.43
C PRO A 265 -8.75 5.96 18.32
N ALA A 266 -8.62 7.15 17.74
CA ALA A 266 -8.85 8.45 18.38
C ALA A 266 -9.99 9.19 17.68
N LYS A 267 -11.10 9.43 18.39
CA LYS A 267 -12.26 10.20 17.89
C LYS A 267 -12.12 11.68 18.24
N PHE A 268 -12.39 12.57 17.29
CA PHE A 268 -12.33 14.02 17.45
C PHE A 268 -13.31 14.73 16.52
N ALA A 269 -13.65 15.98 16.81
CA ALA A 269 -14.45 16.83 15.93
C ALA A 269 -13.58 17.64 14.96
N ALA A 270 -14.08 17.86 13.73
CA ALA A 270 -13.41 18.68 12.74
C ALA A 270 -13.22 20.13 13.23
N GLY A 271 -12.02 20.68 13.02
CA GLY A 271 -11.63 22.02 13.48
C GLY A 271 -11.39 22.15 14.99
N SER A 272 -11.38 21.05 15.75
CA SER A 272 -11.22 21.08 17.20
C SER A 272 -9.77 21.15 17.66
N GLU A 273 -9.55 21.60 18.90
CA GLU A 273 -8.22 21.56 19.55
C GLU A 273 -7.66 20.14 19.63
N ALA A 274 -8.52 19.11 19.72
CA ALA A 274 -8.13 17.71 19.71
C ALA A 274 -7.57 17.26 18.35
N GLU A 275 -8.15 17.75 17.24
CA GLU A 275 -7.60 17.54 15.90
C GLU A 275 -6.24 18.24 15.76
N ALA A 276 -6.15 19.50 16.18
CA ALA A 276 -4.90 20.26 16.13
C ALA A 276 -3.77 19.60 16.95
N ALA A 277 -4.08 19.07 18.14
CA ALA A 277 -3.14 18.34 18.98
C ALA A 277 -2.73 17.00 18.37
N LEU A 278 -3.66 16.23 17.80
CA LEU A 278 -3.37 14.97 17.12
C LEU A 278 -2.46 15.18 15.89
N LEU A 279 -2.78 16.19 15.06
CA LEU A 279 -1.95 16.58 13.92
C LEU A 279 -0.56 17.04 14.39
N ALA A 280 -0.46 17.83 15.45
CA ALA A 280 0.84 18.25 16.00
C ALA A 280 1.71 17.04 16.43
N LEU A 281 1.11 16.04 17.07
CA LEU A 281 1.80 14.79 17.44
C LEU A 281 2.27 13.99 16.22
N ILE A 282 1.44 13.89 15.17
CA ILE A 282 1.81 13.20 13.93
C ILE A 282 2.99 13.89 13.24
N LEU A 283 2.88 15.21 13.04
CA LEU A 283 3.88 15.99 12.33
C LEU A 283 5.20 16.11 13.09
N ALA A 284 5.18 16.07 14.42
CA ALA A 284 6.39 16.03 15.25
C ALA A 284 7.21 14.73 15.09
N ASN A 285 6.59 13.63 14.64
CA ASN A 285 7.24 12.33 14.47
C ASN A 285 7.68 12.02 13.02
N SER A 286 7.25 12.82 12.03
CA SER A 286 7.58 12.58 10.62
C SER A 286 8.86 13.29 10.18
N ARG A 287 9.64 12.65 9.30
CA ARG A 287 10.74 13.30 8.54
C ARG A 287 10.24 14.17 7.39
N ALA A 288 8.97 14.00 6.97
CA ALA A 288 8.36 14.71 5.85
C ALA A 288 7.02 15.37 6.25
N PRO A 289 6.98 16.20 7.32
CA PRO A 289 5.72 16.71 7.88
C PRO A 289 4.92 17.58 6.90
N GLU A 290 5.58 18.31 6.00
CA GLU A 290 4.91 19.09 4.95
C GLU A 290 4.14 18.21 3.94
N ALA A 291 4.59 16.97 3.72
CA ALA A 291 3.89 16.00 2.88
C ALA A 291 2.74 15.36 3.67
N VAL A 292 3.03 14.82 4.86
CA VAL A 292 2.03 14.16 5.73
C VAL A 292 0.86 15.09 6.07
N ARG A 293 1.11 16.40 6.33
CA ARG A 293 0.01 17.36 6.58
C ARG A 293 -0.92 17.52 5.37
N ARG A 294 -0.38 17.48 4.14
CA ARG A 294 -1.16 17.63 2.89
C ARG A 294 -1.90 16.35 2.55
N ASP A 295 -1.23 15.21 2.67
CA ASP A 295 -1.82 13.88 2.47
C ASP A 295 -2.96 13.63 3.48
N LEU A 296 -2.78 13.98 4.76
CA LEU A 296 -3.86 13.89 5.77
C LEU A 296 -5.03 14.83 5.45
N ALA A 297 -4.77 16.08 5.08
CA ALA A 297 -5.83 17.02 4.70
C ALA A 297 -6.61 16.52 3.47
N ALA A 298 -5.93 15.91 2.49
CA ALA A 298 -6.56 15.27 1.35
C ALA A 298 -7.39 14.04 1.74
N GLN A 299 -6.87 13.18 2.64
CA GLN A 299 -7.55 11.99 3.14
C GLN A 299 -8.85 12.34 3.89
N LEU A 300 -8.76 13.22 4.87
CA LEU A 300 -9.89 13.67 5.69
C LEU A 300 -10.95 14.40 4.85
N ARG A 301 -10.53 15.17 3.83
CA ARG A 301 -11.47 15.86 2.93
C ARG A 301 -12.11 14.93 1.89
N ALA A 302 -11.41 13.90 1.43
CA ALA A 302 -11.98 12.89 0.54
C ALA A 302 -13.06 12.06 1.25
N GLY A 303 -12.77 11.63 2.49
CA GLY A 303 -13.73 10.91 3.33
C GLY A 303 -14.97 11.74 3.67
N GLU A 304 -14.80 13.00 4.09
CA GLU A 304 -15.92 13.92 4.39
C GLU A 304 -16.87 14.09 3.20
N ILE A 305 -16.34 14.29 1.99
CA ILE A 305 -17.15 14.44 0.78
C ILE A 305 -17.87 13.12 0.42
N ALA A 306 -17.22 11.98 0.58
CA ALA A 306 -17.84 10.68 0.36
C ALA A 306 -18.95 10.39 1.40
N ALA A 307 -18.78 10.80 2.66
CA ALA A 307 -19.80 10.69 3.70
C ALA A 307 -21.00 11.61 3.40
N ALA A 308 -20.77 12.82 2.86
CA ALA A 308 -21.83 13.68 2.36
C ALA A 308 -22.59 13.02 1.19
N ARG A 309 -21.89 12.47 0.18
CA ARG A 309 -22.52 11.74 -0.94
C ARG A 309 -23.33 10.52 -0.48
N LEU A 310 -22.82 9.77 0.51
CA LEU A 310 -23.53 8.63 1.09
C LEU A 310 -24.79 9.07 1.84
N SER A 311 -24.75 10.24 2.50
CA SER A 311 -25.89 10.85 3.18
C SER A 311 -26.94 11.37 2.19
N GLU A 312 -26.53 12.05 1.12
CA GLU A 312 -27.39 12.47 0.00
C GLU A 312 -28.09 11.27 -0.63
N LEU A 313 -27.33 10.21 -0.95
CA LEU A 313 -27.86 8.98 -1.54
C LEU A 313 -28.85 8.26 -0.61
N ALA A 314 -28.57 8.19 0.70
CA ALA A 314 -29.47 7.57 1.67
C ALA A 314 -30.78 8.38 1.87
N ALA A 315 -30.73 9.70 1.70
CA ALA A 315 -31.93 10.55 1.82
C ALA A 315 -32.99 10.25 0.73
N GLU A 316 -32.57 9.85 -0.47
CA GLU A 316 -33.49 9.52 -1.59
C GLU A 316 -34.34 8.26 -1.33
N PHE A 317 -33.86 7.34 -0.47
CA PHE A 317 -34.57 6.09 -0.13
C PHE A 317 -35.15 6.11 1.30
N GLY A 318 -34.78 7.11 2.12
CA GLY A 318 -34.94 7.06 3.57
C GLY A 318 -34.04 6.01 4.24
N ALA A 319 -33.86 6.10 5.57
CA ALA A 319 -32.95 5.22 6.29
C ALA A 319 -33.29 3.72 6.12
N ASP A 320 -34.56 3.36 6.28
CA ASP A 320 -35.01 1.96 6.19
C ASP A 320 -34.99 1.42 4.76
N GLY A 321 -35.34 2.25 3.76
CA GLY A 321 -35.28 1.87 2.35
C GLY A 321 -33.85 1.68 1.85
N PHE A 322 -32.96 2.63 2.17
CA PHE A 322 -31.53 2.52 1.91
C PHE A 322 -30.94 1.24 2.52
N ARG A 323 -31.31 0.96 3.78
CA ARG A 323 -30.89 -0.24 4.51
C ARG A 323 -31.41 -1.52 3.85
N ALA A 324 -32.69 -1.58 3.47
CA ALA A 324 -33.30 -2.76 2.87
C ALA A 324 -32.70 -3.13 1.51
N GLU A 325 -32.46 -2.14 0.65
CA GLU A 325 -31.85 -2.35 -0.68
C GLU A 325 -30.36 -2.68 -0.58
N ALA A 326 -29.62 -2.06 0.36
CA ALA A 326 -28.24 -2.44 0.66
C ALA A 326 -28.12 -3.88 1.21
N ASP A 327 -29.05 -4.30 2.07
CA ASP A 327 -29.16 -5.69 2.51
C ASP A 327 -29.53 -6.64 1.37
N SER A 328 -30.25 -6.16 0.34
CA SER A 328 -30.51 -6.91 -0.90
C SER A 328 -29.26 -7.10 -1.75
N LEU A 329 -28.49 -6.03 -1.95
CA LEU A 329 -27.22 -6.05 -2.69
C LEU A 329 -26.17 -6.95 -2.03
N ILE A 330 -26.10 -6.97 -0.69
CA ILE A 330 -25.23 -7.89 0.06
C ILE A 330 -25.66 -9.35 -0.14
N ARG A 331 -26.96 -9.67 -0.07
CA ARG A 331 -27.46 -11.03 -0.35
C ARG A 331 -27.13 -11.46 -1.78
N TYR A 332 -27.39 -10.60 -2.76
CA TYR A 332 -27.13 -10.88 -4.17
C TYR A 332 -25.65 -11.22 -4.45
N SER A 333 -24.71 -10.44 -3.91
CA SER A 333 -23.27 -10.75 -4.04
C SER A 333 -22.87 -12.07 -3.36
N ASN A 334 -23.46 -12.41 -2.21
CA ASN A 334 -23.26 -13.72 -1.57
C ASN A 334 -23.77 -14.86 -2.46
N ASP A 335 -24.96 -14.72 -3.04
CA ASP A 335 -25.60 -15.77 -3.85
C ASP A 335 -24.81 -16.02 -5.15
N LEU A 336 -24.36 -14.96 -5.83
CA LEU A 336 -23.46 -15.07 -6.99
C LEU A 336 -22.11 -15.73 -6.61
N THR A 337 -21.55 -15.39 -5.45
CA THR A 337 -20.28 -15.98 -4.98
C THR A 337 -20.45 -17.48 -4.72
N ARG A 338 -21.58 -17.89 -4.14
CA ARG A 338 -21.91 -19.30 -3.90
C ARG A 338 -22.20 -20.07 -5.18
N ALA A 339 -22.83 -19.45 -6.17
CA ALA A 339 -22.99 -20.05 -7.50
C ALA A 339 -21.64 -20.28 -8.18
N ALA A 340 -20.78 -19.25 -8.23
CA ALA A 340 -19.44 -19.36 -8.81
C ALA A 340 -18.53 -20.38 -8.08
N LEU A 341 -18.68 -20.54 -6.75
CA LEU A 341 -17.99 -21.58 -5.97
C LEU A 341 -18.54 -22.99 -6.21
N ALA A 342 -19.81 -23.13 -6.61
CA ALA A 342 -20.43 -24.43 -6.92
C ALA A 342 -19.96 -25.01 -8.26
N GLU A 343 -19.50 -24.16 -9.18
CA GLU A 343 -18.89 -24.53 -10.47
C GLU A 343 -17.42 -25.00 -10.33
N LEU A 344 -16.80 -24.83 -9.16
CA LEU A 344 -15.42 -25.25 -8.92
C LEU A 344 -15.36 -26.73 -8.46
N PRO A 345 -14.26 -27.44 -8.75
CA PRO A 345 -14.03 -28.78 -8.19
C PRO A 345 -14.02 -28.71 -6.65
N ARG A 346 -14.63 -29.71 -6.01
CA ARG A 346 -14.58 -29.88 -4.55
C ARG A 346 -13.31 -30.64 -4.17
N GLY A 347 -12.66 -30.22 -3.09
CA GLY A 347 -11.40 -30.84 -2.65
C GLY A 347 -10.58 -29.97 -1.71
N ARG A 348 -9.32 -30.38 -1.53
CA ARG A 348 -8.29 -29.70 -0.73
C ARG A 348 -6.98 -29.75 -1.49
N TRP A 349 -6.32 -28.60 -1.63
CA TRP A 349 -5.04 -28.48 -2.32
C TRP A 349 -4.10 -27.60 -1.52
N ARG A 350 -2.82 -27.98 -1.44
CA ARG A 350 -1.82 -27.32 -0.61
C ARG A 350 -0.66 -26.84 -1.46
N TYR A 351 -0.25 -25.59 -1.26
CA TYR A 351 0.91 -25.00 -1.90
C TYR A 351 1.77 -24.28 -0.85
N GLU A 352 3.07 -24.19 -1.11
CA GLU A 352 4.03 -23.45 -0.30
C GLU A 352 4.78 -22.43 -1.16
N ASP A 353 4.70 -21.17 -0.78
CA ASP A 353 5.63 -20.13 -1.20
C ASP A 353 6.55 -19.74 -0.02
N ARG A 354 7.53 -18.87 -0.22
CA ARG A 354 8.47 -18.45 0.83
C ARG A 354 9.08 -17.08 0.55
N LEU A 355 9.41 -16.39 1.63
CA LEU A 355 10.33 -15.25 1.63
C LEU A 355 11.76 -15.74 1.83
N ASP A 356 12.74 -14.96 1.37
CA ASP A 356 14.15 -15.34 1.39
C ASP A 356 14.74 -15.35 2.81
N HIS A 357 14.35 -14.36 3.62
CA HIS A 357 14.66 -14.21 5.05
C HIS A 357 13.82 -13.08 5.66
N ASP A 358 13.74 -13.01 7.00
CA ASP A 358 13.01 -11.95 7.70
C ASP A 358 13.75 -10.60 7.78
N GLY A 359 15.08 -10.61 7.56
CA GLY A 359 15.95 -9.43 7.70
C GLY A 359 16.76 -9.40 9.00
N VAL A 360 16.59 -10.42 9.86
CA VAL A 360 17.33 -10.66 11.10
C VAL A 360 18.08 -11.99 11.05
N ALA A 361 17.36 -13.08 10.73
CA ALA A 361 17.91 -14.41 10.49
C ALA A 361 18.16 -14.61 8.99
N LEU A 362 19.24 -14.02 8.49
CA LEU A 362 19.58 -13.96 7.05
C LEU A 362 19.83 -15.35 6.41
N ASP A 363 20.06 -16.37 7.23
CA ASP A 363 20.27 -17.77 6.84
C ASP A 363 18.97 -18.57 6.60
N ARG A 364 17.80 -18.02 6.92
CA ARG A 364 16.55 -18.80 7.05
C ARG A 364 15.42 -18.30 6.15
N PRO A 365 15.02 -19.07 5.11
CA PRO A 365 13.80 -18.77 4.36
C PRO A 365 12.57 -18.94 5.26
N VAL A 366 11.55 -18.12 5.00
CA VAL A 366 10.33 -18.06 5.82
C VAL A 366 9.17 -18.64 4.99
N PRO A 367 8.78 -19.91 5.23
CA PRO A 367 7.73 -20.58 4.46
C PRO A 367 6.34 -20.03 4.78
N ILE A 368 5.55 -19.88 3.72
CA ILE A 368 4.16 -19.47 3.72
C ILE A 368 3.36 -20.57 3.02
N VAL A 369 2.58 -21.30 3.82
CA VAL A 369 1.78 -22.44 3.38
C VAL A 369 0.32 -22.04 3.32
N ALA A 370 -0.36 -22.39 2.24
CA ALA A 370 -1.81 -22.32 2.15
C ALA A 370 -2.37 -23.69 1.75
N GLU A 371 -3.32 -24.21 2.54
CA GLU A 371 -4.30 -25.16 2.04
C GLU A 371 -5.57 -24.40 1.65
N VAL A 372 -6.05 -24.62 0.43
CA VAL A 372 -7.35 -24.13 -0.05
C VAL A 372 -8.30 -25.30 -0.13
N ALA A 373 -9.42 -25.21 0.59
CA ALA A 373 -10.50 -26.19 0.56
C ALA A 373 -11.77 -25.58 -0.06
N LEU A 374 -12.39 -26.32 -0.99
CA LEU A 374 -13.63 -25.95 -1.65
C LEU A 374 -14.70 -27.00 -1.37
N ASP A 375 -15.79 -26.62 -0.69
CA ASP A 375 -16.93 -27.52 -0.41
C ASP A 375 -18.09 -27.38 -1.43
N GLY A 376 -17.94 -26.45 -2.40
CA GLY A 376 -18.96 -26.09 -3.39
C GLY A 376 -19.95 -25.02 -2.93
N GLN A 377 -19.75 -24.43 -1.74
CA GLN A 377 -20.49 -23.29 -1.20
C GLN A 377 -19.60 -22.27 -0.44
N ARG A 378 -18.39 -22.66 -0.06
CA ARG A 378 -17.39 -21.88 0.66
C ARG A 378 -15.99 -22.18 0.16
N MET A 379 -15.10 -21.20 0.36
CA MET A 379 -13.66 -21.34 0.23
C MET A 379 -13.03 -21.18 1.61
N VAL A 380 -12.38 -22.23 2.11
CA VAL A 380 -11.57 -22.15 3.33
C VAL A 380 -10.12 -21.94 2.90
N VAL A 381 -9.48 -20.91 3.44
CA VAL A 381 -8.03 -20.69 3.34
C VAL A 381 -7.45 -20.98 4.71
N ASP A 382 -6.68 -22.06 4.81
CA ASP A 382 -6.00 -22.46 6.04
C ASP A 382 -4.49 -22.27 5.88
N LEU A 383 -3.90 -21.38 6.68
CA LEU A 383 -2.47 -21.07 6.62
C LEU A 383 -1.63 -21.89 7.61
N ALA A 384 -2.19 -22.96 8.18
CA ALA A 384 -1.46 -23.91 9.00
C ALA A 384 -0.21 -24.47 8.28
N GLY A 385 0.91 -24.51 9.02
CA GLY A 385 2.22 -24.86 8.46
C GLY A 385 3.02 -23.67 7.90
N SER A 386 2.44 -22.46 7.84
CA SER A 386 3.22 -21.23 7.70
C SER A 386 4.14 -21.02 8.91
N ALA A 387 5.23 -20.28 8.72
CA ALA A 387 6.25 -20.10 9.76
C ALA A 387 5.72 -19.49 11.08
N PRO A 388 6.32 -19.83 12.24
CA PRO A 388 6.15 -19.08 13.49
C PRO A 388 6.47 -17.59 13.32
N ARG A 389 6.08 -16.75 14.28
CA ARG A 389 6.37 -15.31 14.27
C ARG A 389 7.86 -15.05 13.98
N SER A 390 8.09 -14.24 12.94
CA SER A 390 9.41 -13.78 12.49
C SER A 390 10.07 -12.86 13.53
N GLN A 391 11.40 -12.86 13.59
CA GLN A 391 12.15 -11.90 14.41
C GLN A 391 12.26 -10.52 13.73
N GLY A 392 12.26 -10.48 12.41
CA GLY A 392 12.22 -9.25 11.61
C GLY A 392 10.81 -8.73 11.30
N PRO A 393 10.70 -7.61 10.57
CA PRO A 393 9.46 -6.84 10.43
C PRO A 393 8.45 -7.40 9.41
N ILE A 394 8.69 -8.60 8.85
CA ILE A 394 7.85 -9.18 7.79
C ILE A 394 6.50 -9.74 8.27
N ASN A 395 6.22 -9.76 9.58
CA ASN A 395 4.98 -10.32 10.08
C ASN A 395 3.75 -9.55 9.54
N ALA A 396 2.64 -10.24 9.30
CA ALA A 396 1.40 -9.66 8.79
C ALA A 396 0.23 -9.94 9.75
N VAL A 397 -0.44 -8.89 10.22
CA VAL A 397 -1.66 -8.99 11.03
C VAL A 397 -2.86 -9.50 10.22
N ARG A 398 -3.87 -10.06 10.90
CA ARG A 398 -5.06 -10.67 10.28
C ARG A 398 -5.77 -9.77 9.26
N SER A 399 -5.84 -8.47 9.51
CA SER A 399 -6.37 -7.44 8.59
C SER A 399 -5.61 -7.38 7.26
N ALA A 400 -4.28 -7.46 7.31
CA ALA A 400 -3.41 -7.47 6.14
C ALA A 400 -3.45 -8.81 5.38
N VAL A 401 -3.55 -9.94 6.09
CA VAL A 401 -3.64 -11.27 5.48
C VAL A 401 -5.02 -11.54 4.86
N MET A 402 -6.08 -10.92 5.39
CA MET A 402 -7.43 -10.96 4.80
C MET A 402 -7.42 -10.54 3.33
N ALA A 403 -6.66 -9.51 2.96
CA ALA A 403 -6.56 -9.02 1.59
C ALA A 403 -6.12 -10.09 0.58
N ALA A 404 -5.15 -10.94 0.95
CA ALA A 404 -4.71 -12.06 0.09
C ALA A 404 -5.78 -13.16 -0.06
N ALA A 405 -6.53 -13.45 1.00
CA ALA A 405 -7.59 -14.44 0.98
C ALA A 405 -8.82 -13.95 0.19
N CYS A 406 -9.21 -12.68 0.38
CA CYS A 406 -10.24 -11.99 -0.42
C CYS A 406 -9.85 -11.94 -1.90
N PHE A 407 -8.60 -11.55 -2.21
CA PHE A 407 -8.07 -11.56 -3.58
C PHE A 407 -8.14 -12.95 -4.21
N GLY A 408 -7.66 -13.99 -3.52
CA GLY A 408 -7.74 -15.38 -3.98
C GLY A 408 -9.17 -15.84 -4.29
N LEU A 409 -10.13 -15.50 -3.41
CA LEU A 409 -11.55 -15.76 -3.67
C LEU A 409 -12.05 -15.00 -4.90
N ARG A 410 -11.72 -13.71 -5.07
CA ARG A 410 -12.18 -12.92 -6.22
C ARG A 410 -11.56 -13.36 -7.55
N VAL A 411 -10.34 -13.90 -7.56
CA VAL A 411 -9.78 -14.57 -8.76
C VAL A 411 -10.50 -15.89 -9.04
N ALA A 412 -10.89 -16.63 -8.00
CA ALA A 412 -11.65 -17.88 -8.14
C ALA A 412 -13.11 -17.68 -8.60
N THR A 413 -13.79 -16.62 -8.18
CA THR A 413 -15.22 -16.36 -8.49
C THR A 413 -15.46 -15.31 -9.58
N GLY A 414 -14.45 -14.54 -9.96
CA GLY A 414 -14.49 -13.60 -11.07
C GLY A 414 -14.87 -12.16 -10.69
N ALA A 415 -14.75 -11.25 -11.66
CA ALA A 415 -14.86 -9.81 -11.44
C ALA A 415 -16.32 -9.29 -11.35
N GLN A 416 -17.27 -9.97 -11.99
CA GLN A 416 -18.65 -9.46 -12.19
C GLN A 416 -19.52 -9.39 -10.91
N ILE A 417 -19.05 -9.96 -9.79
CA ILE A 417 -19.76 -9.94 -8.52
C ILE A 417 -19.54 -8.58 -7.81
N PRO A 418 -20.58 -7.84 -7.38
CA PRO A 418 -20.39 -6.54 -6.72
C PRO A 418 -19.58 -6.66 -5.42
N THR A 419 -18.56 -5.81 -5.26
CA THR A 419 -17.61 -5.86 -4.14
C THR A 419 -18.21 -5.26 -2.86
N ASN A 420 -18.74 -6.13 -2.00
CA ASN A 420 -19.35 -5.80 -0.72
C ASN A 420 -19.16 -6.97 0.28
N ALA A 421 -19.66 -6.86 1.51
CA ALA A 421 -19.54 -7.90 2.53
C ALA A 421 -20.09 -9.27 2.08
N GLY A 422 -21.06 -9.30 1.17
CA GLY A 422 -21.63 -10.51 0.58
C GLY A 422 -20.63 -11.30 -0.26
N CYS A 423 -19.78 -10.64 -1.05
CA CYS A 423 -18.80 -11.36 -1.88
C CYS A 423 -17.64 -11.98 -1.09
N TYR A 424 -17.54 -11.67 0.20
CA TYR A 424 -16.59 -12.29 1.13
C TYR A 424 -17.27 -13.23 2.15
N ALA A 425 -18.61 -13.28 2.21
CA ALA A 425 -19.37 -14.09 3.19
C ALA A 425 -19.27 -15.62 2.98
N ALA A 426 -18.62 -16.06 1.89
CA ALA A 426 -18.29 -17.47 1.63
C ALA A 426 -16.82 -17.81 1.93
N LEU A 427 -16.02 -16.86 2.44
CA LEU A 427 -14.61 -17.04 2.79
C LEU A 427 -14.45 -17.41 4.28
N GLU A 428 -13.65 -18.43 4.57
CA GLU A 428 -13.20 -18.75 5.94
C GLU A 428 -11.67 -18.68 5.99
N LEU A 429 -11.12 -17.69 6.70
CA LEU A 429 -9.66 -17.51 6.86
C LEU A 429 -9.18 -17.99 8.23
N ARG A 430 -8.44 -19.09 8.24
CA ARG A 430 -7.79 -19.70 9.41
C ARG A 430 -6.31 -19.36 9.42
N LEU A 431 -5.81 -18.95 10.59
CA LEU A 431 -4.44 -18.51 10.78
C LEU A 431 -3.86 -19.18 12.03
N PRO A 432 -2.68 -19.82 11.96
CA PRO A 432 -2.03 -20.33 13.17
C PRO A 432 -1.67 -19.19 14.12
N GLU A 433 -1.84 -19.39 15.44
CA GLU A 433 -1.53 -18.35 16.43
C GLU A 433 -0.03 -18.07 16.55
N ASP A 434 0.31 -16.79 16.77
CA ASP A 434 1.68 -16.28 16.94
C ASP A 434 2.63 -16.72 15.81
N SER A 435 2.11 -16.61 14.58
CA SER A 435 2.78 -16.96 13.33
C SER A 435 3.16 -15.71 12.53
N VAL A 436 3.95 -15.87 11.46
CA VAL A 436 4.26 -14.76 10.55
C VAL A 436 3.02 -14.18 9.84
N VAL A 437 1.92 -14.92 9.80
CA VAL A 437 0.62 -14.51 9.22
C VAL A 437 -0.44 -14.12 10.27
N ASN A 438 -0.09 -14.16 11.57
CA ASN A 438 -0.95 -13.77 12.68
C ASN A 438 -0.10 -13.57 13.96
N PRO A 439 0.77 -12.54 13.99
CA PRO A 439 1.69 -12.30 15.09
C PRO A 439 0.96 -11.78 16.33
N ARG A 440 1.48 -12.10 17.52
CA ARG A 440 1.08 -11.41 18.75
C ARG A 440 1.92 -10.13 18.94
N PHE A 441 1.31 -9.12 19.54
CA PHE A 441 1.99 -7.92 20.03
C PHE A 441 3.18 -8.30 20.95
N PRO A 442 4.35 -7.64 20.87
CA PRO A 442 4.64 -6.37 20.18
C PRO A 442 5.34 -6.52 18.82
N ALA A 443 5.15 -7.61 18.08
CA ALA A 443 5.92 -7.90 16.85
C ALA A 443 5.95 -6.73 15.85
N ALA A 444 7.09 -6.57 15.19
CA ALA A 444 7.27 -5.71 14.02
C ALA A 444 6.52 -6.28 12.79
N VAL A 445 5.80 -5.42 12.07
CA VAL A 445 4.85 -5.77 10.99
C VAL A 445 4.96 -4.89 9.73
N ASN A 446 5.92 -3.97 9.68
CA ASN A 446 6.03 -2.98 8.61
C ASN A 446 6.28 -3.59 7.22
N ALA A 447 7.02 -4.69 7.16
CA ALA A 447 7.36 -5.40 5.93
C ALA A 447 6.30 -6.43 5.48
N ARG A 448 5.07 -6.36 6.04
CA ARG A 448 3.93 -7.22 5.70
C ARG A 448 3.69 -7.46 4.20
N THR A 449 4.03 -6.50 3.34
CA THR A 449 3.80 -6.59 1.88
C THR A 449 4.40 -7.84 1.24
N GLY A 450 5.59 -8.27 1.67
CA GLY A 450 6.21 -9.51 1.17
C GLY A 450 5.36 -10.73 1.57
N THR A 451 5.06 -10.86 2.86
CA THR A 451 4.25 -11.95 3.42
C THR A 451 2.87 -12.02 2.78
N VAL A 452 2.16 -10.91 2.62
CA VAL A 452 0.81 -10.92 2.01
C VAL A 452 0.87 -11.28 0.51
N LYS A 453 1.92 -10.88 -0.23
CA LYS A 453 2.13 -11.35 -1.62
C LYS A 453 2.44 -12.84 -1.67
N ALA A 454 3.27 -13.36 -0.76
CA ALA A 454 3.54 -14.81 -0.66
C ALA A 454 2.29 -15.62 -0.27
N VAL A 455 1.42 -15.12 0.62
CA VAL A 455 0.11 -15.75 0.91
C VAL A 455 -0.77 -15.76 -0.34
N ALA A 456 -0.87 -14.65 -1.07
CA ALA A 456 -1.67 -14.58 -2.29
C ALA A 456 -1.17 -15.55 -3.37
N ASN A 457 0.15 -15.62 -3.56
CA ASN A 457 0.80 -16.56 -4.49
C ASN A 457 0.58 -18.02 -4.05
N ALA A 458 0.57 -18.31 -2.74
CA ALA A 458 0.27 -19.64 -2.22
C ALA A 458 -1.22 -20.04 -2.38
N VAL A 459 -2.15 -19.11 -2.16
CA VAL A 459 -3.60 -19.35 -2.41
C VAL A 459 -3.87 -19.57 -3.90
N LEU A 460 -3.28 -18.77 -4.79
CA LEU A 460 -3.36 -18.99 -6.24
C LEU A 460 -2.67 -20.30 -6.66
N GLY A 461 -1.52 -20.61 -6.07
CA GLY A 461 -0.79 -21.85 -6.33
C GLY A 461 -1.59 -23.10 -5.95
N ALA A 462 -2.28 -23.09 -4.81
CA ALA A 462 -3.17 -24.19 -4.40
C ALA A 462 -4.37 -24.34 -5.37
N LEU A 463 -4.95 -23.24 -5.83
CA LEU A 463 -5.99 -23.25 -6.88
C LEU A 463 -5.43 -23.74 -8.24
N ALA A 464 -4.15 -23.51 -8.52
CA ALA A 464 -3.47 -23.97 -9.72
C ALA A 464 -3.10 -25.47 -9.68
N GLU A 465 -2.85 -26.07 -8.51
CA GLU A 465 -2.77 -27.55 -8.38
C GLU A 465 -4.13 -28.19 -8.71
N ALA A 466 -5.25 -27.53 -8.36
CA ALA A 466 -6.60 -28.01 -8.63
C ALA A 466 -7.02 -27.83 -10.10
N MET A 467 -6.66 -26.69 -10.69
CA MET A 467 -7.16 -26.20 -11.97
C MET A 467 -6.04 -25.54 -12.79
N PRO A 468 -4.99 -26.30 -13.19
CA PRO A 468 -3.81 -25.74 -13.87
C PRO A 468 -4.12 -25.11 -15.23
N GLU A 469 -5.29 -25.41 -15.79
CA GLU A 469 -5.77 -24.89 -17.07
C GLU A 469 -6.49 -23.53 -16.93
N ARG A 470 -6.83 -23.12 -15.70
CA ARG A 470 -7.59 -21.89 -15.38
C ARG A 470 -6.74 -20.85 -14.63
N PHE A 471 -5.78 -21.29 -13.82
CA PHE A 471 -4.91 -20.42 -13.03
C PHE A 471 -3.48 -20.39 -13.62
N PRO A 472 -2.77 -19.27 -13.53
CA PRO A 472 -1.40 -19.17 -14.01
C PRO A 472 -0.41 -19.92 -13.11
N ALA A 473 0.80 -20.12 -13.60
CA ALA A 473 1.97 -20.42 -12.79
C ALA A 473 2.24 -19.31 -11.75
N ALA A 474 3.14 -19.57 -10.79
CA ALA A 474 3.43 -18.59 -9.75
C ALA A 474 3.97 -17.28 -10.34
N ASN A 475 3.48 -16.15 -9.84
CA ASN A 475 4.08 -14.85 -10.13
C ASN A 475 5.45 -14.74 -9.45
N ALA A 476 6.24 -13.74 -9.84
CA ALA A 476 7.44 -13.35 -9.12
C ALA A 476 7.15 -13.17 -7.61
N GLY A 477 5.92 -12.83 -7.20
CA GLY A 477 5.48 -12.86 -5.79
C GLY A 477 6.13 -11.80 -4.90
N ALA A 478 7.01 -10.98 -5.46
CA ALA A 478 7.75 -9.94 -4.77
C ALA A 478 7.64 -8.60 -5.52
N SER A 479 7.76 -7.53 -4.75
CA SER A 479 7.89 -6.16 -5.25
C SER A 479 9.04 -5.54 -4.47
N LEU A 480 10.10 -5.12 -5.15
CA LEU A 480 11.19 -4.43 -4.46
C LEU A 480 10.68 -3.04 -4.04
N VAL A 481 10.83 -2.70 -2.77
CA VAL A 481 10.65 -1.35 -2.26
C VAL A 481 12.01 -0.74 -1.98
N LEU A 482 12.28 0.40 -2.59
CA LEU A 482 13.43 1.27 -2.27
C LEU A 482 12.91 2.47 -1.48
N ALA A 483 13.46 2.70 -0.29
CA ALA A 483 13.31 3.96 0.44
C ALA A 483 14.61 4.76 0.30
N LEU A 484 14.53 5.94 -0.31
CA LEU A 484 15.65 6.83 -0.61
C LEU A 484 15.54 8.06 0.28
N ALA A 485 16.59 8.40 1.02
CA ALA A 485 16.59 9.59 1.87
C ALA A 485 17.91 10.37 1.75
N HIS A 486 17.79 11.67 1.53
CA HIS A 486 18.89 12.58 1.25
C HIS A 486 18.63 13.96 1.88
N GLY A 487 19.64 14.83 1.89
CA GLY A 487 19.59 16.10 2.63
C GLY A 487 19.64 15.91 4.15
N SER A 488 19.67 17.03 4.88
CA SER A 488 19.91 17.06 6.33
C SER A 488 18.94 18.00 7.08
N GLY A 489 18.78 17.75 8.38
CA GLY A 489 17.91 18.55 9.24
C GLY A 489 16.48 18.70 8.69
N ARG A 490 15.97 19.93 8.63
CA ARG A 490 14.65 20.26 8.06
C ARG A 490 14.60 20.19 6.52
N GLY A 491 15.74 20.04 5.85
CA GLY A 491 15.83 19.84 4.40
C GLY A 491 15.88 18.36 3.98
N ARG A 492 15.77 17.42 4.92
CA ARG A 492 15.77 15.98 4.62
C ARG A 492 14.54 15.61 3.80
N ARG A 493 14.75 15.06 2.60
CA ARG A 493 13.69 14.46 1.79
C ARG A 493 13.70 12.94 1.96
N VAL A 494 12.53 12.35 1.72
CA VAL A 494 12.33 10.92 1.53
C VAL A 494 11.61 10.73 0.21
N THR A 495 11.94 9.68 -0.51
CA THR A 495 11.25 9.23 -1.73
C THR A 495 11.18 7.72 -1.68
N ALA A 496 10.06 7.13 -2.10
CA ALA A 496 9.92 5.69 -2.16
C ALA A 496 9.59 5.24 -3.58
N GLU A 497 10.17 4.13 -4.02
CA GLU A 497 9.88 3.50 -5.30
C GLU A 497 9.52 2.03 -5.11
N VAL A 498 8.51 1.57 -5.85
CA VAL A 498 8.15 0.16 -5.98
C VAL A 498 8.54 -0.33 -7.37
N VAL A 499 9.27 -1.45 -7.44
CA VAL A 499 9.70 -2.09 -8.69
C VAL A 499 9.09 -3.48 -8.80
N ALA A 500 8.35 -3.70 -9.90
CA ALA A 500 7.61 -4.93 -10.18
C ALA A 500 8.47 -6.06 -10.76
N GLY A 501 7.98 -7.30 -10.66
CA GLY A 501 8.59 -8.50 -11.25
C GLY A 501 7.85 -8.99 -12.49
N GLY A 502 8.12 -10.23 -12.90
CA GLY A 502 7.33 -10.93 -13.92
C GLY A 502 6.09 -11.62 -13.35
N SER A 503 5.02 -11.69 -14.15
CA SER A 503 3.85 -12.54 -13.84
C SER A 503 4.01 -13.96 -14.35
N GLY A 504 3.31 -14.92 -13.76
CA GLY A 504 3.31 -16.32 -14.21
C GLY A 504 2.52 -16.50 -15.51
N ALA A 505 2.91 -17.48 -16.32
CA ALA A 505 2.18 -17.83 -17.54
C ALA A 505 0.90 -18.62 -17.27
N ALA A 506 -0.13 -18.44 -18.09
CA ALA A 506 -1.31 -19.29 -18.16
C ALA A 506 -1.16 -20.35 -19.26
N LYS A 507 -2.11 -21.28 -19.38
CA LYS A 507 -2.12 -22.30 -20.45
C LYS A 507 -2.11 -21.69 -21.86
N ASP A 508 -2.88 -20.63 -22.03
CA ASP A 508 -3.19 -20.01 -23.32
C ASP A 508 -2.38 -18.73 -23.60
N ARG A 509 -1.71 -18.17 -22.58
CA ARG A 509 -1.06 -16.85 -22.63
C ARG A 509 0.28 -16.81 -21.89
N PRO A 510 1.31 -16.15 -22.47
CA PRO A 510 2.58 -15.93 -21.79
C PRO A 510 2.41 -14.96 -20.61
N GLY A 511 3.31 -15.03 -19.64
CA GLY A 511 3.34 -14.08 -18.54
C GLY A 511 3.73 -12.67 -19.02
N ILE A 512 3.06 -11.66 -18.46
CA ILE A 512 3.34 -10.25 -18.70
C ILE A 512 4.60 -9.85 -17.90
N ALA A 513 5.52 -9.17 -18.57
CA ALA A 513 6.79 -8.72 -17.98
C ALA A 513 6.63 -7.39 -17.23
N GLY A 514 7.31 -7.24 -16.09
CA GLY A 514 7.31 -6.02 -15.29
C GLY A 514 5.94 -5.63 -14.69
N LEU A 515 5.05 -6.60 -14.50
CA LEU A 515 3.70 -6.40 -13.99
C LEU A 515 3.65 -6.42 -12.46
N SER A 516 2.98 -5.44 -11.85
CA SER A 516 2.58 -5.50 -10.45
C SER A 516 1.50 -6.57 -10.29
N THR A 517 1.79 -7.58 -9.47
CA THR A 517 1.08 -8.88 -9.43
C THR A 517 0.48 -9.17 -8.05
N ASP A 518 -0.33 -10.23 -7.99
CA ASP A 518 -0.94 -10.74 -6.76
C ASP A 518 -1.82 -9.65 -6.12
N VAL A 519 -1.62 -9.37 -4.83
CA VAL A 519 -2.26 -8.25 -4.13
C VAL A 519 -1.77 -6.84 -4.58
N GLY A 520 -0.90 -6.73 -5.58
CA GLY A 520 -0.35 -5.45 -6.06
C GLY A 520 -0.85 -5.05 -7.45
N ASN A 521 -1.18 -3.78 -7.63
CA ASN A 521 -1.39 -3.13 -8.93
C ASN A 521 -0.69 -1.76 -9.06
N ALA A 522 0.16 -1.40 -8.08
CA ALA A 522 0.83 -0.12 -8.01
C ALA A 522 1.63 0.20 -9.29
N ARG A 523 1.53 1.45 -9.75
CA ARG A 523 2.22 1.92 -10.96
C ARG A 523 3.73 2.07 -10.71
N ASN A 524 4.52 2.01 -11.78
CA ASN A 524 5.93 2.37 -11.69
C ASN A 524 6.07 3.88 -11.42
N LEU A 525 7.01 4.26 -10.56
CA LEU A 525 7.43 5.66 -10.47
C LEU A 525 8.08 6.06 -11.82
N PRO A 526 7.66 7.16 -12.47
CA PRO A 526 8.30 7.63 -13.69
C PRO A 526 9.71 8.18 -13.41
N ALA A 527 10.65 7.98 -14.34
CA ALA A 527 12.03 8.42 -14.19
C ALA A 527 12.13 9.93 -13.88
N GLU A 528 11.43 10.76 -14.65
CA GLU A 528 11.37 12.22 -14.48
C GLU A 528 10.91 12.64 -13.07
N ILE A 529 9.95 11.92 -12.48
CA ILE A 529 9.49 12.19 -11.11
C ILE A 529 10.57 11.82 -10.10
N LEU A 530 11.22 10.66 -10.26
CA LEU A 530 12.30 10.23 -9.36
C LEU A 530 13.49 11.19 -9.37
N GLU A 531 13.88 11.71 -10.54
CA GLU A 531 14.98 12.68 -10.70
C GLU A 531 14.66 14.08 -10.14
N MET A 532 13.37 14.43 -9.97
CA MET A 532 12.95 15.65 -9.25
C MET A 532 12.87 15.44 -7.73
N GLU A 533 12.68 14.20 -7.27
CA GLU A 533 12.51 13.86 -5.86
C GLU A 533 13.83 13.48 -5.16
N ALA A 534 14.76 12.83 -5.86
CA ALA A 534 16.06 12.37 -5.36
C ALA A 534 17.22 12.79 -6.27
N PRO A 535 18.46 12.99 -5.75
CA PRO A 535 19.65 13.30 -6.54
C PRO A 535 20.20 12.05 -7.25
N LEU A 536 19.33 11.43 -8.06
CA LEU A 536 19.59 10.28 -8.91
C LEU A 536 19.43 10.68 -10.38
N ARG A 537 20.08 9.94 -11.26
CA ARG A 537 19.88 9.93 -12.72
C ARG A 537 19.51 8.51 -13.13
N VAL A 538 18.36 8.32 -13.76
CA VAL A 538 17.93 6.99 -14.22
C VAL A 538 18.66 6.65 -15.52
N LEU A 539 19.59 5.69 -15.45
CA LEU A 539 20.41 5.26 -16.59
C LEU A 539 19.71 4.22 -17.46
N ARG A 540 18.90 3.34 -16.85
CA ARG A 540 18.21 2.24 -17.56
C ARG A 540 16.85 1.95 -16.93
N VAL A 541 15.85 1.80 -17.78
CA VAL A 541 14.58 1.11 -17.48
C VAL A 541 14.34 0.14 -18.63
N ALA A 542 14.41 -1.17 -18.36
CA ALA A 542 14.36 -2.19 -19.41
C ALA A 542 13.65 -3.47 -18.95
N ARG A 543 13.13 -4.26 -19.90
CA ARG A 543 12.69 -5.64 -19.65
C ARG A 543 13.92 -6.54 -19.48
N ARG A 544 13.96 -7.34 -18.42
CA ARG A 544 15.04 -8.30 -18.13
C ARG A 544 14.86 -9.58 -18.96
N ARG A 545 15.16 -9.49 -20.26
CA ARG A 545 14.90 -10.56 -21.24
C ARG A 545 15.52 -11.90 -20.81
N GLY A 546 14.71 -12.97 -20.78
CA GLY A 546 15.16 -14.32 -20.42
C GLY A 546 15.20 -14.60 -18.92
N SER A 547 14.46 -13.84 -18.11
CA SER A 547 14.27 -14.08 -16.67
C SER A 547 12.93 -14.74 -16.33
N GLY A 548 11.94 -14.71 -17.23
CA GLY A 548 10.74 -15.52 -17.12
C GLY A 548 11.04 -17.02 -17.30
N GLY A 549 10.35 -17.89 -16.57
CA GLY A 549 10.54 -19.34 -16.66
C GLY A 549 10.11 -19.89 -18.02
N GLU A 550 10.87 -20.84 -18.58
CA GLU A 550 10.52 -21.46 -19.87
C GLU A 550 9.24 -22.30 -19.81
N GLY A 551 8.60 -22.53 -20.94
CA GLY A 551 7.44 -23.42 -21.04
C GLY A 551 6.86 -23.49 -22.46
N ALA A 552 5.68 -24.10 -22.59
CA ALA A 552 4.83 -23.91 -23.75
C ALA A 552 4.33 -22.46 -23.84
N GLN A 553 4.06 -21.85 -22.69
CA GLN A 553 3.93 -20.41 -22.52
C GLN A 553 5.03 -19.92 -21.56
N PRO A 554 5.93 -19.01 -21.98
CA PRO A 554 6.98 -18.49 -21.12
C PRO A 554 6.42 -17.56 -20.04
N GLY A 555 6.99 -17.62 -18.85
CA GLY A 555 6.72 -16.68 -17.77
C GLY A 555 7.11 -15.24 -18.15
N GLY A 556 6.57 -14.28 -17.41
CA GLY A 556 6.91 -12.88 -17.57
C GLY A 556 8.33 -12.62 -17.11
N ASP A 557 9.07 -11.81 -17.87
CA ASP A 557 10.37 -11.31 -17.45
C ASP A 557 10.22 -10.28 -16.31
N GLY A 558 11.23 -10.21 -15.45
CA GLY A 558 11.42 -9.05 -14.57
C GLY A 558 11.81 -7.79 -15.35
N VAL A 559 12.19 -6.74 -14.62
CA VAL A 559 12.74 -5.50 -15.17
C VAL A 559 14.16 -5.26 -14.66
N VAL A 560 14.89 -4.40 -15.38
CA VAL A 560 16.14 -3.81 -14.92
C VAL A 560 15.94 -2.32 -14.73
N ARG A 561 16.27 -1.81 -13.54
CA ARG A 561 16.40 -0.39 -13.24
C ARG A 561 17.86 -0.08 -12.94
N GLU A 562 18.39 1.02 -13.46
CA GLU A 562 19.70 1.55 -13.03
C GLU A 562 19.61 3.02 -12.67
N TYR A 563 20.29 3.37 -11.59
CA TYR A 563 20.33 4.71 -11.01
C TYR A 563 21.78 5.09 -10.75
N LEU A 564 22.20 6.26 -11.24
CA LEU A 564 23.46 6.91 -10.88
C LEU A 564 23.18 7.93 -9.78
N ALA A 565 23.90 7.87 -8.67
CA ALA A 565 23.88 8.90 -7.65
C ALA A 565 24.66 10.14 -8.13
N LEU A 566 23.98 11.28 -8.16
CA LEU A 566 24.56 12.57 -8.58
C LEU A 566 25.19 13.35 -7.41
N ASP A 567 24.74 13.06 -6.19
CA ASP A 567 25.20 13.65 -4.94
C ASP A 567 25.09 12.58 -3.82
N GLY A 568 25.66 12.84 -2.64
CA GLY A 568 25.56 11.92 -1.51
C GLY A 568 25.99 12.50 -0.15
N PRO A 569 25.74 11.78 0.96
CA PRO A 569 25.22 10.41 1.00
C PRO A 569 23.70 10.33 0.79
N ILE A 570 23.27 9.43 -0.11
CA ILE A 570 21.87 9.00 -0.20
C ILE A 570 21.75 7.73 0.66
N ALA A 571 20.99 7.79 1.75
CA ALA A 571 20.64 6.59 2.51
C ALA A 571 19.58 5.78 1.74
N VAL A 572 19.86 4.50 1.51
CA VAL A 572 18.99 3.57 0.80
C VAL A 572 18.58 2.45 1.75
N THR A 573 17.27 2.26 1.88
CA THR A 573 16.71 1.02 2.44
C THR A 573 16.14 0.19 1.30
N HIS A 574 16.60 -1.05 1.18
CA HIS A 574 16.26 -1.99 0.12
C HIS A 574 15.46 -3.14 0.73
N ARG A 575 14.22 -3.34 0.27
CA ARG A 575 13.31 -4.37 0.80
C ARG A 575 12.66 -5.16 -0.34
N GLY A 576 13.28 -6.29 -0.68
CA GLY A 576 12.81 -7.24 -1.70
C GLY A 576 12.94 -8.69 -1.23
N ASP A 577 12.62 -9.59 -2.16
CA ASP A 577 12.64 -11.06 -2.05
C ASP A 577 12.89 -11.65 -3.45
N ARG A 578 13.05 -12.98 -3.55
CA ARG A 578 13.48 -13.73 -4.75
C ARG A 578 14.95 -13.56 -5.13
N HIS A 579 15.80 -13.04 -4.25
CA HIS A 579 17.25 -13.15 -4.40
C HIS A 579 17.69 -14.61 -4.17
N LEU A 580 17.06 -15.31 -3.22
CA LEU A 580 17.35 -16.72 -2.91
C LEU A 580 16.28 -17.68 -3.46
N SER A 581 15.01 -17.31 -3.39
CA SER A 581 13.89 -18.12 -3.92
C SER A 581 13.54 -17.78 -5.38
N ARG A 582 12.69 -18.62 -6.01
CA ARG A 582 12.25 -18.48 -7.42
C ARG A 582 10.75 -18.75 -7.55
N ALA A 583 10.09 -18.08 -8.49
CA ALA A 583 8.70 -18.37 -8.85
C ALA A 583 8.60 -19.73 -9.55
N ARG A 584 7.77 -20.63 -9.02
CA ARG A 584 7.60 -22.00 -9.55
C ARG A 584 6.79 -22.00 -10.86
N GLY A 585 7.22 -22.81 -11.82
CA GLY A 585 6.42 -23.12 -13.01
C GLY A 585 5.24 -24.06 -12.71
N LEU A 586 4.39 -24.26 -13.72
CA LEU A 586 3.16 -25.06 -13.66
C LEU A 586 3.06 -26.00 -14.87
N ALA A 587 2.41 -27.16 -14.71
CA ALA A 587 2.19 -28.16 -15.76
C ALA A 587 3.47 -28.61 -16.52
N GLY A 588 4.64 -28.57 -15.85
CA GLY A 588 5.94 -28.89 -16.44
C GLY A 588 6.71 -27.71 -17.05
N GLY A 589 6.22 -26.48 -16.87
CA GLY A 589 6.99 -25.26 -17.13
C GLY A 589 8.09 -25.03 -16.08
N GLY A 590 9.12 -24.30 -16.47
CA GLY A 590 10.28 -23.96 -15.65
C GLY A 590 10.04 -22.82 -14.65
N ALA A 591 10.92 -22.73 -13.66
CA ALA A 591 10.90 -21.65 -12.67
C ALA A 591 11.53 -20.36 -13.22
N GLY A 592 10.99 -19.20 -12.81
CA GLY A 592 11.56 -17.89 -13.11
C GLY A 592 12.97 -17.71 -12.53
N ALA A 593 13.75 -16.81 -13.11
CA ALA A 593 15.07 -16.43 -12.60
C ALA A 593 14.94 -15.52 -11.37
N SER A 594 15.85 -15.73 -10.41
CA SER A 594 16.00 -14.94 -9.18
C SER A 594 16.29 -13.47 -9.47
N ALA A 595 15.83 -12.59 -8.58
CA ALA A 595 16.21 -11.19 -8.52
C ALA A 595 17.70 -11.02 -8.13
N ARG A 596 18.27 -9.86 -8.45
CA ARG A 596 19.62 -9.46 -8.05
C ARG A 596 19.65 -7.94 -7.90
N THR A 597 20.39 -7.44 -6.92
CA THR A 597 20.70 -6.01 -6.82
C THR A 597 22.20 -5.87 -6.61
N THR A 598 22.83 -4.91 -7.29
CA THR A 598 24.25 -4.60 -7.15
C THR A 598 24.49 -3.11 -7.02
N VAL A 599 25.46 -2.70 -6.21
CA VAL A 599 26.07 -1.37 -6.31
C VAL A 599 27.42 -1.51 -7.01
N LEU A 600 27.62 -0.76 -8.09
CA LEU A 600 28.94 -0.47 -8.64
C LEU A 600 29.39 0.88 -8.07
N ARG A 601 30.43 0.85 -7.25
CA ARG A 601 30.97 2.02 -6.56
C ARG A 601 31.78 2.91 -7.51
N ALA A 602 31.93 4.18 -7.16
CA ALA A 602 32.74 5.13 -7.91
C ALA A 602 34.24 4.75 -8.00
N ASP A 603 34.74 3.91 -7.08
CA ASP A 603 36.09 3.32 -7.09
C ASP A 603 36.24 2.11 -8.05
N GLY A 604 35.15 1.70 -8.72
CA GLY A 604 35.08 0.53 -9.61
C GLY A 604 34.76 -0.79 -8.91
N ARG A 605 34.64 -0.81 -7.57
CA ARG A 605 34.32 -2.01 -6.77
C ARG A 605 32.83 -2.35 -6.90
N SER A 606 32.51 -3.63 -7.04
CA SER A 606 31.12 -4.10 -7.10
C SER A 606 30.71 -4.82 -5.82
N GLU A 607 29.50 -4.53 -5.35
CA GLU A 607 28.87 -5.10 -4.15
C GLU A 607 27.53 -5.73 -4.54
N ASP A 608 27.34 -7.02 -4.29
CA ASP A 608 26.02 -7.67 -4.33
C ASP A 608 25.21 -7.30 -3.07
N ILE A 609 23.97 -6.88 -3.27
CA ILE A 609 23.07 -6.41 -2.19
C ILE A 609 22.05 -7.52 -1.85
N PRO A 610 21.93 -7.94 -0.57
CA PRO A 610 20.97 -8.97 -0.16
C PRO A 610 19.53 -8.46 -0.22
N SER A 611 18.57 -9.40 -0.12
CA SER A 611 17.14 -9.14 -0.33
C SER A 611 16.61 -7.99 0.56
N LYS A 612 17.06 -7.92 1.81
CA LYS A 612 16.73 -6.85 2.77
C LYS A 612 18.03 -6.23 3.29
N ALA A 613 18.24 -4.94 3.04
CA ALA A 613 19.49 -4.24 3.34
C ALA A 613 19.28 -2.75 3.64
N GLN A 614 20.22 -2.15 4.38
CA GLN A 614 20.40 -0.70 4.50
C GLN A 614 21.83 -0.35 4.11
N PHE A 615 22.02 0.66 3.26
CA PHE A 615 23.32 1.13 2.81
C PHE A 615 23.26 2.61 2.41
N ALA A 616 24.41 3.18 2.04
CA ALA A 616 24.48 4.51 1.43
C ALA A 616 25.03 4.44 0.01
N LEU A 617 24.63 5.38 -0.84
CA LEU A 617 25.27 5.68 -2.13
C LEU A 617 26.02 7.02 -2.00
N GLY A 618 27.26 7.07 -2.49
CA GLY A 618 28.01 8.30 -2.72
C GLY A 618 27.83 8.81 -4.15
N ALA A 619 28.21 10.06 -4.42
CA ALA A 619 28.20 10.60 -5.77
C ALA A 619 29.09 9.76 -6.71
N GLY A 620 28.55 9.38 -7.87
CA GLY A 620 29.20 8.47 -8.83
C GLY A 620 28.84 6.99 -8.67
N ASP A 621 28.29 6.57 -7.52
CA ASP A 621 27.84 5.18 -7.34
C ASP A 621 26.64 4.86 -8.25
N ARG A 622 26.60 3.64 -8.79
CA ARG A 622 25.52 3.11 -9.61
C ARG A 622 24.82 1.95 -8.91
N LEU A 623 23.55 2.14 -8.57
CA LEU A 623 22.65 1.07 -8.12
C LEU A 623 22.00 0.43 -9.35
N ALA A 624 22.12 -0.89 -9.49
CA ALA A 624 21.41 -1.68 -10.49
C ALA A 624 20.50 -2.70 -9.79
N VAL A 625 19.24 -2.74 -10.20
CA VAL A 625 18.20 -3.64 -9.71
C VAL A 625 17.73 -4.50 -10.88
N GLU A 626 17.79 -5.81 -10.72
CA GLU A 626 17.23 -6.82 -11.62
C GLU A 626 16.11 -7.57 -10.88
N THR A 627 14.84 -7.39 -11.22
CA THR A 627 13.75 -8.12 -10.56
C THR A 627 13.58 -9.54 -11.10
N ALA A 628 12.92 -10.40 -10.30
CA ALA A 628 12.65 -11.80 -10.65
C ALA A 628 11.57 -11.93 -11.74
N GLY A 629 11.67 -12.99 -12.54
CA GLY A 629 10.61 -13.39 -13.47
C GLY A 629 9.56 -14.30 -12.82
N GLY A 630 8.42 -14.45 -13.50
CA GLY A 630 7.37 -15.42 -13.14
C GLY A 630 7.66 -16.83 -13.67
N GLY A 631 6.91 -17.82 -13.19
CA GLY A 631 6.99 -19.19 -13.67
C GLY A 631 6.41 -19.37 -15.08
N GLY A 632 6.95 -20.32 -15.84
CA GLY A 632 6.40 -20.76 -17.13
C GLY A 632 5.28 -21.79 -16.97
N HIS A 633 4.51 -22.01 -18.04
CA HIS A 633 3.40 -22.98 -18.09
C HIS A 633 3.61 -24.00 -19.20
N GLY A 634 3.40 -25.27 -18.88
CA GLY A 634 3.49 -26.39 -19.80
C GLY A 634 4.92 -26.74 -20.18
N LYS A 635 5.17 -27.99 -20.57
CA LYS A 635 6.47 -28.36 -21.17
C LYS A 635 6.66 -27.64 -22.49
N ARG A 636 7.80 -26.96 -22.65
CA ARG A 636 8.28 -26.48 -23.96
C ARG A 636 8.38 -27.68 -24.90
N LYS A 637 7.83 -27.58 -26.12
CA LYS A 637 8.12 -28.57 -27.17
C LYS A 637 9.56 -28.38 -27.62
N GLU A 638 10.28 -29.48 -27.79
CA GLU A 638 11.58 -29.46 -28.48
C GLU A 638 11.37 -29.02 -29.95
N PRO A 639 12.33 -28.26 -30.52
CA PRO A 639 12.18 -27.62 -31.83
C PRO A 639 12.28 -28.57 -33.02
#